data_AF-A0A8D1UT33-F1
#
_entry.id   AF-A0A8D1UT33-F1
#
_cell.length_a   1.000
_cell.length_b   1.000
_cell.length_c   1.000
_cell.angle_alpha   90.00
_cell.angle_beta   90.00
_cell.angle_gamma   90.00
#
_symmetry.space_group_name_H-M   'P 1'
#
loop_
_entity.id
_entity.type
_entity.pdbx_description
1 polymer ?
#
loop_
_entity_poly.entity_id
_entity_poly.type
_entity_poly.pdbx_seq_one_letter_code
_entity_poly.pdbx_strand_id
1 'polypeptide(L)'
;MAVPISVTNPELLRHSTELFMDSGFSPQSQRMGAMVAFQRFEDFIRNFDEVISCFANVPTDTPLFSKARTSLYSEDDSKSLREEPVHILNVAIRYADHHEDEQLVPIFRTFVQSKKNILMDHGLRRITFLLVQEKEFPKFFTFRARDKFAEDRIYRHLEPALAFQLELSRLRNFDVTAMPCANHKMHLYLGAARVQEGAEVTDHRFFIRVIIRHSDLITKEASFEYLQNEGERLLLEAMDELEVAFNNTSVRTDCNHIFLNFVPTVIMDPTKIEESVRSMVMRYGSRLWKLRVLQAEVKINIRQTTTDSAVPIRLFITNESGYYLDISLYKEVTDPRSGNIMFHSFGNKQGPQHGMLINTPYVTKDLLQAKRFQAQSLGTTYVYDFPEMFRQVGMVAFKMRLKTLEYPEGRDIILIGNDITFCIGSFGPGEDLLYLRASELARAEGIPKIYLAANSGARIGLAEEIKHMFQVAWVDPRDPYKGFKYLYLTPQDYTRISSLNSVHCKHIEEEGESRYIITDIIGKEEGLGVENLKGSGMIAGETSLDYDEIVTISLVTCRALGIGAYLVRLGQRVIQVENSHIILTGAMALNKVLGREVYTSNNQLGGVQIMHSNGVSHVTVPDDFEGVCTILEWLSYMPKDSHSPVPIITPTDPVDREIEFQPSRSPYDPRWLLAGRPHPTLKGSWQSGFFDQGSFKEIMAPWAQTVVTGRARLGGIPVGVIAVETRTVELAVPADPANLDSEAKIIQQAGQVWFPDSAYKTAQAIRDFSREKLPLIIFANWRGFSGGMKGCPTWRDVSWGKIRTLPVGRREGTVL
;
A
#
# COMPACT_ATOMS: atom_id res chain seq x y z
N MET A 1 -22.91 -19.48 -16.54
CA MET A 1 -23.25 -20.88 -16.23
C MET A 1 -22.10 -21.45 -15.42
N ALA A 2 -22.30 -21.65 -14.11
CA ALA A 2 -21.25 -22.09 -13.20
C ALA A 2 -21.53 -23.53 -12.76
N VAL A 3 -20.54 -24.39 -12.92
CA VAL A 3 -20.52 -25.80 -12.49
C VAL A 3 -20.17 -25.82 -10.98
N PRO A 4 -20.90 -26.55 -10.13
CA PRO A 4 -20.59 -26.65 -8.71
C PRO A 4 -19.52 -27.71 -8.44
N ILE A 5 -18.50 -27.33 -7.67
CA ILE A 5 -17.48 -28.24 -7.12
C ILE A 5 -18.08 -28.91 -5.88
N SER A 6 -18.32 -30.22 -5.99
CA SER A 6 -18.72 -31.12 -4.92
C SER A 6 -17.53 -31.40 -3.99
N VAL A 7 -17.68 -31.17 -2.69
CA VAL A 7 -16.77 -31.68 -1.65
C VAL A 7 -17.54 -32.69 -0.80
N THR A 8 -17.47 -33.94 -1.21
CA THR A 8 -17.79 -35.10 -0.37
C THR A 8 -16.52 -35.57 0.33
N ASN A 9 -16.42 -35.35 1.64
CA ASN A 9 -15.51 -36.12 2.49
C ASN A 9 -16.29 -36.63 3.72
N PRO A 10 -16.69 -37.92 3.76
CA PRO A 10 -17.57 -38.47 4.77
C PRO A 10 -16.79 -39.19 5.88
N GLU A 11 -16.20 -38.45 6.84
CA GLU A 11 -15.63 -39.05 8.07
C GLU A 11 -15.89 -38.24 9.36
N LEU A 12 -16.95 -37.42 9.41
CA LEU A 12 -17.32 -36.67 10.64
C LEU A 12 -18.79 -36.84 11.06
N LEU A 13 -19.42 -37.95 10.69
CA LEU A 13 -20.79 -38.27 11.08
C LEU A 13 -20.86 -39.64 11.76
N ARG A 14 -20.56 -39.69 13.05
CA ARG A 14 -21.15 -40.69 13.96
C ARG A 14 -21.48 -40.09 15.33
N HIS A 15 -22.77 -40.20 15.62
CA HIS A 15 -23.45 -40.11 16.92
C HIS A 15 -24.00 -38.75 17.36
N SER A 16 -25.19 -38.44 16.84
CA SER A 16 -26.24 -37.73 17.58
C SER A 16 -27.55 -38.50 17.43
N THR A 17 -27.97 -39.21 18.46
CA THR A 17 -29.33 -39.76 18.56
C THR A 17 -30.00 -39.14 19.78
N GLU A 18 -30.98 -38.28 19.47
CA GLU A 18 -32.23 -37.99 20.17
C GLU A 18 -32.31 -38.21 21.70
N LEU A 19 -32.51 -37.10 22.42
CA LEU A 19 -33.13 -37.10 23.76
C LEU A 19 -34.56 -36.56 23.63
N PHE A 20 -35.53 -37.47 23.82
CA PHE A 20 -36.90 -37.14 24.16
C PHE A 20 -36.95 -36.54 25.58
N MET A 21 -37.82 -35.54 25.76
CA MET A 21 -38.22 -35.03 27.06
C MET A 21 -39.01 -36.10 27.82
N ASP A 22 -38.60 -36.41 29.05
CA ASP A 22 -39.55 -36.73 30.11
C ASP A 22 -38.98 -36.40 31.49
N SER A 23 -39.90 -36.06 32.38
CA SER A 23 -39.76 -35.39 33.68
C SER A 23 -38.77 -35.97 34.69
N GLY A 24 -38.01 -35.08 35.34
CA GLY A 24 -37.37 -35.28 36.64
C GLY A 24 -35.86 -35.53 36.59
N PHE A 25 -35.12 -34.80 37.43
CA PHE A 25 -33.67 -34.81 37.69
C PHE A 25 -32.79 -33.86 36.85
N SER A 26 -32.18 -32.89 37.55
CA SER A 26 -31.19 -31.92 37.07
C SER A 26 -29.82 -32.58 36.77
N PRO A 27 -29.13 -32.26 35.66
CA PRO A 27 -27.83 -32.86 35.35
C PRO A 27 -26.62 -32.17 36.02
N GLN A 28 -25.56 -32.96 36.25
CA GLN A 28 -24.36 -32.74 37.09
C GLN A 28 -23.33 -31.67 36.63
N SER A 29 -23.62 -30.82 35.65
CA SER A 29 -22.62 -29.90 35.06
C SER A 29 -22.97 -28.42 35.24
N GLN A 30 -23.21 -27.97 36.48
CA GLN A 30 -23.45 -26.56 36.81
C GLN A 30 -22.20 -25.87 37.34
N ARG A 31 -21.72 -24.86 36.62
CA ARG A 31 -20.59 -24.03 37.04
C ARG A 31 -20.99 -23.13 38.20
N MET A 32 -20.37 -23.31 39.37
CA MET A 32 -20.48 -22.35 40.49
C MET A 32 -19.42 -21.24 40.39
N GLY A 33 -19.78 -20.01 40.78
CA GLY A 33 -18.85 -18.89 40.91
C GLY A 33 -19.11 -18.11 42.19
N ALA A 34 -18.06 -17.65 42.87
CA ALA A 34 -18.16 -16.80 44.05
C ALA A 34 -17.48 -15.44 43.82
N MET A 35 -18.05 -14.39 44.39
CA MET A 35 -17.44 -13.06 44.44
C MET A 35 -17.39 -12.60 45.89
N VAL A 36 -16.19 -12.25 46.36
CA VAL A 36 -15.93 -11.83 47.74
C VAL A 36 -15.26 -10.47 47.74
N ALA A 37 -15.49 -9.67 48.78
CA ALA A 37 -14.95 -8.30 48.88
C ALA A 37 -14.30 -8.08 50.24
N PHE A 38 -13.09 -7.55 50.24
CA PHE A 38 -12.26 -7.32 51.43
C PHE A 38 -11.70 -5.90 51.44
N GLN A 39 -11.38 -5.37 52.63
CA GLN A 39 -10.76 -4.05 52.74
C GLN A 39 -9.31 -4.11 52.27
N ARG A 40 -8.53 -5.09 52.75
CA ARG A 40 -7.14 -5.32 52.34
C ARG A 40 -6.91 -6.75 51.87
N PHE A 41 -5.79 -6.98 51.19
CA PHE A 41 -5.44 -8.31 50.69
C PHE A 41 -5.16 -9.30 51.83
N GLU A 42 -4.59 -8.83 52.94
CA GLU A 42 -4.29 -9.65 54.12
C GLU A 42 -5.56 -10.21 54.77
N ASP A 43 -6.67 -9.48 54.71
CA ASP A 43 -7.96 -9.92 55.23
C ASP A 43 -8.47 -11.13 54.43
N PHE A 44 -8.33 -11.07 53.10
CA PHE A 44 -8.68 -12.20 52.24
C PHE A 44 -7.82 -13.44 52.54
N ILE A 45 -6.51 -13.26 52.78
CA ILE A 45 -5.62 -14.37 53.13
C ILE A 45 -6.10 -15.07 54.42
N ARG A 46 -6.53 -14.29 55.43
CA ARG A 46 -7.03 -14.83 56.71
C ARG A 46 -8.33 -15.61 56.57
N ASN A 47 -9.22 -15.16 55.67
CA ASN A 47 -10.53 -15.79 55.43
C ASN A 47 -10.55 -16.75 54.24
N PHE A 48 -9.40 -17.08 53.64
CA PHE A 48 -9.32 -17.90 52.43
C PHE A 48 -9.97 -19.27 52.58
N ASP A 49 -9.72 -19.96 53.69
CA ASP A 49 -10.22 -21.33 53.89
C ASP A 49 -11.77 -21.34 54.01
N GLU A 50 -12.36 -20.29 54.58
CA GLU A 50 -13.82 -20.10 54.63
C GLU A 50 -14.39 -19.87 53.22
N VAL A 51 -13.75 -19.01 52.42
CA VAL A 51 -14.18 -18.73 51.03
C VAL A 51 -14.11 -19.98 50.15
N ILE A 52 -13.07 -20.80 50.32
CA ILE A 52 -12.90 -22.03 49.54
C ILE A 52 -13.89 -23.12 49.97
N SER A 53 -14.27 -23.18 51.24
CA SER A 53 -15.25 -24.15 51.75
C SER A 53 -16.61 -24.03 51.04
N CYS A 54 -16.96 -22.85 50.50
CA CYS A 54 -18.17 -22.66 49.70
C CYS A 54 -18.21 -23.53 48.42
N PHE A 55 -17.05 -23.97 47.93
CA PHE A 55 -16.94 -24.86 46.76
C PHE A 55 -16.88 -26.34 47.14
N ALA A 56 -16.84 -26.69 48.43
CA ALA A 56 -16.71 -28.06 48.91
C ALA A 56 -18.03 -28.87 48.85
N ASN A 57 -19.18 -28.22 48.60
CA ASN A 57 -20.48 -28.87 48.56
C ASN A 57 -20.81 -29.41 47.15
N VAL A 58 -20.28 -30.59 46.82
CA VAL A 58 -20.98 -31.52 45.93
C VAL A 58 -21.87 -32.39 46.83
N PRO A 59 -23.21 -32.38 46.70
CA PRO A 59 -24.05 -33.26 47.51
C PRO A 59 -23.74 -34.72 47.14
N THR A 60 -23.09 -35.45 48.04
CA THR A 60 -23.15 -36.90 48.06
C THR A 60 -24.57 -37.30 48.43
N ASP A 61 -25.44 -37.49 47.44
CA ASP A 61 -26.68 -38.23 47.65
C ASP A 61 -26.32 -39.67 47.99
N THR A 62 -26.29 -39.95 49.30
CA THR A 62 -26.33 -41.29 49.87
C THR A 62 -27.50 -42.05 49.24
N PRO A 63 -27.31 -43.20 48.58
CA PRO A 63 -28.39 -43.89 47.89
C PRO A 63 -29.32 -44.53 48.92
N LEU A 64 -30.47 -43.91 49.18
CA LEU A 64 -31.57 -44.57 49.87
C LEU A 64 -32.30 -45.48 48.86
N PHE A 65 -32.24 -46.79 49.16
CA PHE A 65 -32.83 -47.94 48.45
C PHE A 65 -32.01 -48.57 47.31
N SER A 66 -31.11 -49.48 47.69
CA SER A 66 -30.71 -50.60 46.85
C SER A 66 -31.80 -51.68 46.86
N LYS A 67 -32.43 -51.92 45.71
CA LYS A 67 -33.10 -53.19 45.41
C LYS A 67 -32.67 -53.69 44.04
N ALA A 68 -31.72 -54.62 44.10
CA ALA A 68 -31.49 -55.75 43.21
C ALA A 68 -31.64 -55.53 41.70
N ARG A 69 -30.50 -55.53 41.01
CA ARG A 69 -30.29 -56.46 39.88
C ARG A 69 -28.80 -56.77 39.71
N THR A 70 -28.51 -58.05 39.87
CA THR A 70 -27.28 -58.78 39.61
C THR A 70 -26.90 -58.73 38.13
N SER A 71 -25.64 -58.45 37.81
CA SER A 71 -24.84 -59.26 36.87
C SER A 71 -23.41 -58.71 36.72
N LEU A 72 -22.46 -59.52 37.21
CA LEU A 72 -21.13 -59.83 36.68
C LEU A 72 -20.52 -58.83 35.67
N TYR A 73 -19.49 -58.08 36.07
CA TYR A 73 -18.14 -58.05 35.47
C TYR A 73 -17.19 -57.28 36.42
N SER A 74 -15.91 -57.63 36.34
CA SER A 74 -14.81 -57.44 37.29
C SER A 74 -14.48 -56.02 37.75
N GLU A 75 -14.10 -55.92 39.02
CA GLU A 75 -13.37 -54.80 39.63
C GLU A 75 -12.01 -54.60 38.95
N ASP A 76 -11.80 -53.49 38.21
CA ASP A 76 -10.44 -52.90 38.08
C ASP A 76 -10.35 -51.46 37.52
N ASP A 77 -11.43 -50.65 37.48
CA ASP A 77 -11.39 -49.30 36.85
C ASP A 77 -11.76 -48.15 37.80
N SER A 78 -11.11 -48.10 38.97
CA SER A 78 -11.24 -47.02 39.96
C SER A 78 -10.06 -46.04 39.96
N LYS A 79 -9.55 -45.67 38.77
CA LYS A 79 -8.80 -44.41 38.60
C LYS A 79 -9.72 -43.38 37.97
N SER A 80 -10.30 -42.55 38.82
CA SER A 80 -11.17 -41.44 38.44
C SER A 80 -10.56 -40.56 37.34
N LEU A 81 -11.31 -40.40 36.24
CA LEU A 81 -11.18 -39.25 35.35
C LEU A 81 -11.36 -37.98 36.20
N ARG A 82 -10.27 -37.27 36.53
CA ARG A 82 -10.36 -35.95 37.18
C ARG A 82 -11.02 -34.99 36.19
N GLU A 83 -12.27 -34.62 36.44
CA GLU A 83 -13.00 -33.61 35.69
C GLU A 83 -12.23 -32.28 35.62
N GLU A 84 -12.30 -31.57 34.49
CA GLU A 84 -11.68 -30.27 34.35
C GLU A 84 -12.27 -29.27 35.38
N PRO A 85 -11.44 -28.43 36.02
CA PRO A 85 -11.94 -27.45 36.97
C PRO A 85 -12.83 -26.41 36.28
N VAL A 86 -14.06 -26.22 36.78
CA VAL A 86 -15.08 -25.35 36.17
C VAL A 86 -15.34 -24.06 36.96
N HIS A 87 -15.09 -24.03 38.26
CA HIS A 87 -15.54 -22.98 39.18
C HIS A 87 -14.80 -21.63 39.01
N ILE A 88 -15.39 -20.52 39.46
CA ILE A 88 -14.78 -19.17 39.38
C ILE A 88 -14.71 -18.54 40.77
N LEU A 89 -13.61 -17.88 41.08
CA LEU A 89 -13.51 -17.01 42.25
C LEU A 89 -13.08 -15.60 41.83
N ASN A 90 -13.86 -14.58 42.20
CA ASN A 90 -13.51 -13.17 42.03
C ASN A 90 -13.32 -12.52 43.40
N VAL A 91 -12.20 -11.82 43.61
CA VAL A 91 -11.83 -11.20 44.89
C VAL A 91 -11.65 -9.71 44.69
N ALA A 92 -12.53 -8.90 45.29
CA ALA A 92 -12.45 -7.44 45.27
C ALA A 92 -11.69 -6.92 46.49
N ILE A 93 -10.72 -6.04 46.27
CA ILE A 93 -9.89 -5.44 47.32
C ILE A 93 -10.00 -3.92 47.20
N ARG A 94 -10.27 -3.25 48.33
CA ARG A 94 -10.48 -1.79 48.38
C ARG A 94 -9.19 -1.00 48.53
N TYR A 95 -8.28 -1.46 49.38
CA TYR A 95 -7.00 -0.80 49.66
C TYR A 95 -5.85 -1.77 49.38
N ALA A 96 -4.92 -1.33 48.54
CA ALA A 96 -3.68 -2.05 48.24
C ALA A 96 -2.49 -1.18 48.67
N ASP A 97 -1.46 -1.80 49.24
CA ASP A 97 -0.27 -1.09 49.73
C ASP A 97 0.61 -0.55 48.59
N HIS A 98 0.41 -1.06 47.38
CA HIS A 98 1.12 -0.65 46.16
C HIS A 98 0.10 -0.33 45.05
N HIS A 99 0.43 0.64 44.19
CA HIS A 99 -0.40 1.02 43.04
C HIS A 99 0.14 0.53 41.69
N GLU A 100 1.43 0.15 41.64
CA GLU A 100 2.11 -0.32 40.44
C GLU A 100 1.89 -1.82 40.21
N ASP A 101 1.59 -2.18 38.96
CA ASP A 101 1.31 -3.57 38.57
C ASP A 101 2.50 -4.51 38.83
N GLU A 102 3.73 -4.02 38.64
CA GLU A 102 4.95 -4.81 38.79
C GLU A 102 5.20 -5.26 40.24
N GLN A 103 4.68 -4.49 41.21
CA GLN A 103 4.80 -4.78 42.63
C GLN A 103 3.63 -5.64 43.14
N LEU A 104 2.44 -5.45 42.59
CA LEU A 104 1.22 -6.18 42.97
C LEU A 104 1.18 -7.62 42.45
N VAL A 105 1.61 -7.85 41.22
CA VAL A 105 1.57 -9.17 40.58
C VAL A 105 2.37 -10.24 41.36
N PRO A 106 3.61 -9.98 41.81
CA PRO A 106 4.36 -10.94 42.65
C PRO A 106 3.64 -11.32 43.94
N ILE A 107 2.95 -10.38 44.59
CA ILE A 107 2.21 -10.60 45.84
C ILE A 107 1.06 -11.60 45.59
N PHE A 108 0.20 -11.32 44.59
CA PHE A 108 -0.89 -12.22 44.23
C PHE A 108 -0.39 -13.58 43.73
N ARG A 109 0.67 -13.58 42.90
CA ARG A 109 1.28 -14.79 42.37
C ARG A 109 1.81 -15.70 43.49
N THR A 110 2.51 -15.14 44.47
CA THR A 110 3.07 -15.89 45.60
C THR A 110 1.96 -16.59 46.38
N PHE A 111 0.87 -15.86 46.67
CA PHE A 111 -0.29 -16.42 47.35
C PHE A 111 -0.95 -17.55 46.53
N VAL A 112 -1.31 -17.28 45.27
CA VAL A 112 -2.00 -18.26 44.42
C VAL A 112 -1.15 -19.52 44.21
N GLN A 113 0.16 -19.37 44.02
CA GLN A 113 1.07 -20.51 43.89
C GLN A 113 1.17 -21.32 45.19
N SER A 114 1.17 -20.66 46.36
CA SER A 114 1.17 -21.36 47.67
C SER A 114 -0.10 -22.19 47.90
N LYS A 115 -1.24 -21.79 47.31
CA LYS A 115 -2.55 -22.45 47.47
C LYS A 115 -2.99 -23.24 46.24
N LYS A 116 -2.12 -23.41 45.24
CA LYS A 116 -2.43 -24.01 43.93
C LYS A 116 -3.11 -25.37 44.01
N ASN A 117 -2.63 -26.26 44.87
CA ASN A 117 -3.19 -27.62 45.00
C ASN A 117 -4.62 -27.56 45.56
N ILE A 118 -4.85 -26.73 46.59
CA ILE A 118 -6.18 -26.52 47.19
C ILE A 118 -7.16 -25.96 46.17
N LEU A 119 -6.72 -24.99 45.36
CA LEU A 119 -7.54 -24.40 44.30
C LEU A 119 -7.92 -25.43 43.22
N MET A 120 -6.99 -26.31 42.85
CA MET A 120 -7.27 -27.42 41.91
C MET A 120 -8.22 -28.45 42.50
N ASP A 121 -8.02 -28.85 43.77
CA ASP A 121 -8.81 -29.87 44.44
C ASP A 121 -10.28 -29.44 44.62
N HIS A 122 -10.54 -28.14 44.76
CA HIS A 122 -11.88 -27.54 44.80
C HIS A 122 -12.41 -27.14 43.41
N GLY A 123 -11.78 -27.63 42.33
CA GLY A 123 -12.28 -27.45 40.97
C GLY A 123 -12.29 -26.01 40.45
N LEU A 124 -11.44 -25.11 40.98
CA LEU A 124 -11.40 -23.71 40.52
C LEU A 124 -10.69 -23.59 39.17
N ARG A 125 -11.43 -23.09 38.16
CA ARG A 125 -10.92 -22.81 36.82
C ARG A 125 -10.04 -21.56 36.78
N ARG A 126 -10.44 -20.53 37.53
CA ARG A 126 -9.75 -19.24 37.60
C ARG A 126 -10.04 -18.50 38.90
N ILE A 127 -9.06 -17.71 39.32
CA ILE A 127 -9.19 -16.70 40.37
C ILE A 127 -8.82 -15.32 39.79
N THR A 128 -9.66 -14.31 40.00
CA THR A 128 -9.44 -12.94 39.53
C THR A 128 -9.41 -11.98 40.72
N PHE A 129 -8.35 -11.19 40.84
CA PHE A 129 -8.26 -10.09 41.80
C PHE A 129 -8.65 -8.77 41.12
N LEU A 130 -9.58 -8.05 41.74
CA LEU A 130 -10.06 -6.73 41.35
C LEU A 130 -9.57 -5.71 42.37
N LEU A 131 -8.80 -4.72 41.93
CA LEU A 131 -8.42 -3.57 42.76
C LEU A 131 -9.28 -2.36 42.40
N VAL A 132 -10.00 -1.83 43.39
CA VAL A 132 -10.81 -0.63 43.22
C VAL A 132 -9.92 0.60 43.29
N GLN A 133 -10.05 1.50 42.32
CA GLN A 133 -9.37 2.80 42.31
C GLN A 133 -10.40 3.93 42.38
N GLU A 134 -10.06 5.04 43.05
CA GLU A 134 -10.93 6.21 43.06
C GLU A 134 -10.91 6.90 41.70
N LYS A 135 -12.08 7.09 41.08
CA LYS A 135 -12.29 7.79 39.80
C LYS A 135 -11.61 7.16 38.56
N GLU A 136 -11.02 5.98 38.70
CA GLU A 136 -10.43 5.21 37.59
C GLU A 136 -11.12 3.84 37.43
N PHE A 137 -10.92 3.20 36.27
CA PHE A 137 -11.39 1.84 36.06
C PHE A 137 -10.62 0.86 36.96
N PRO A 138 -11.30 -0.10 37.62
CA PRO A 138 -10.61 -1.09 38.44
C PRO A 138 -9.57 -1.90 37.66
N LYS A 139 -8.47 -2.27 38.35
CA LYS A 139 -7.44 -3.17 37.80
C LYS A 139 -7.83 -4.62 38.02
N PHE A 140 -7.56 -5.47 37.02
CA PHE A 140 -7.91 -6.90 37.05
C PHE A 140 -6.67 -7.77 36.85
N PHE A 141 -6.50 -8.77 37.71
CA PHE A 141 -5.42 -9.75 37.63
C PHE A 141 -5.99 -11.17 37.67
N THR A 142 -5.87 -11.91 36.57
CA THR A 142 -6.49 -13.24 36.45
C THR A 142 -5.44 -14.35 36.43
N PHE A 143 -5.66 -15.39 37.24
CA PHE A 143 -4.83 -16.59 37.31
C PHE A 143 -5.69 -17.81 36.96
N ARG A 144 -5.19 -18.70 36.09
CA ARG A 144 -5.99 -19.81 35.54
C ARG A 144 -5.39 -21.18 35.79
N ALA A 145 -6.24 -22.16 36.05
CA ALA A 145 -5.84 -23.55 36.27
C ALA A 145 -5.06 -24.15 35.10
N ARG A 146 -5.46 -23.89 33.85
CA ARG A 146 -4.80 -24.41 32.63
C ARG A 146 -3.33 -24.03 32.54
N ASP A 147 -2.99 -22.85 33.07
CA ASP A 147 -1.62 -22.31 33.08
C ASP A 147 -0.95 -22.57 34.44
N LYS A 148 -1.38 -23.62 35.17
CA LYS A 148 -0.91 -23.96 36.52
C LYS A 148 -1.06 -22.79 37.51
N PHE A 149 -2.13 -22.00 37.36
CA PHE A 149 -2.38 -20.76 38.09
C PHE A 149 -1.26 -19.73 37.96
N ALA A 150 -0.56 -19.70 36.83
CA ALA A 150 0.18 -18.53 36.40
C ALA A 150 -0.81 -17.40 36.01
N GLU A 151 -0.33 -16.17 36.07
CA GLU A 151 -1.10 -15.01 35.62
C GLU A 151 -1.30 -15.09 34.11
N ASP A 152 -2.55 -14.95 33.67
CA ASP A 152 -2.84 -14.74 32.25
C ASP A 152 -2.78 -13.25 31.92
N ARG A 153 -1.64 -12.82 31.39
CA ARG A 153 -1.41 -11.41 31.01
C ARG A 153 -2.36 -10.93 29.90
N ILE A 154 -2.96 -11.82 29.12
CA ILE A 154 -3.92 -11.47 28.06
C ILE A 154 -5.17 -10.79 28.63
N TYR A 155 -5.57 -11.17 29.85
CA TYR A 155 -6.72 -10.60 30.55
C TYR A 155 -6.35 -9.56 31.61
N ARG A 156 -5.11 -9.07 31.62
CA ARG A 156 -4.73 -8.00 32.55
C ARG A 156 -5.59 -6.76 32.29
N HIS A 157 -6.12 -6.17 33.36
CA HIS A 157 -7.05 -5.03 33.35
C HIS A 157 -8.36 -5.27 32.59
N LEU A 158 -8.69 -6.53 32.31
CA LEU A 158 -9.90 -6.92 31.64
C LEU A 158 -10.63 -7.97 32.46
N GLU A 159 -11.91 -7.73 32.72
CA GLU A 159 -12.76 -8.76 33.34
C GLU A 159 -12.87 -9.96 32.38
N PRO A 160 -12.47 -11.18 32.79
CA PRO A 160 -12.49 -12.35 31.90
C PRO A 160 -13.87 -12.73 31.39
N ALA A 161 -14.95 -12.32 32.07
CA ALA A 161 -16.31 -12.47 31.54
C ALA A 161 -16.61 -11.52 30.37
N LEU A 162 -15.91 -10.39 30.23
CA LEU A 162 -16.04 -9.46 29.10
C LEU A 162 -15.05 -9.75 27.98
N ALA A 163 -14.02 -10.56 28.23
CA ALA A 163 -12.98 -10.86 27.24
C ALA A 163 -13.48 -11.51 25.94
N PHE A 164 -14.65 -12.17 25.95
CA PHE A 164 -15.26 -12.67 24.71
C PHE A 164 -15.65 -11.55 23.74
N GLN A 165 -15.95 -10.34 24.25
CA GLN A 165 -16.28 -9.17 23.44
C GLN A 165 -15.08 -8.62 22.66
N LEU A 166 -13.86 -8.98 23.05
CA LEU A 166 -12.65 -8.69 22.28
C LEU A 166 -12.41 -9.70 21.15
N GLU A 167 -13.16 -10.80 21.11
CA GLU A 167 -13.08 -11.81 20.03
C GLU A 167 -11.67 -12.35 19.77
N LEU A 168 -10.93 -12.59 20.86
CA LEU A 168 -9.56 -13.10 20.82
C LEU A 168 -9.43 -14.46 20.10
N SER A 169 -10.52 -15.22 19.96
CA SER A 169 -10.56 -16.45 19.16
C SER A 169 -10.18 -16.23 17.68
N ARG A 170 -10.41 -15.01 17.15
CA ARG A 170 -10.00 -14.67 15.78
C ARG A 170 -8.49 -14.50 15.63
N LEU A 171 -7.76 -14.37 16.73
CA LEU A 171 -6.29 -14.31 16.76
C LEU A 171 -5.61 -15.68 16.84
N ARG A 172 -6.35 -16.80 16.73
CA ARG A 172 -5.81 -18.16 16.96
C ARG A 172 -4.61 -18.56 16.08
N ASN A 173 -4.44 -17.91 14.93
CA ASN A 173 -3.31 -18.13 14.01
C ASN A 173 -2.04 -17.41 14.45
N PHE A 174 -2.10 -16.63 15.53
CA PHE A 174 -0.98 -15.88 16.10
C PHE A 174 -0.67 -16.39 17.50
N ASP A 175 0.60 -16.32 17.88
CA ASP A 175 1.01 -16.35 19.27
C ASP A 175 0.99 -14.91 19.80
N VAL A 176 0.24 -14.69 20.87
CA VAL A 176 -0.19 -13.34 21.27
C VAL A 176 0.38 -12.98 22.62
N THR A 177 1.07 -11.84 22.66
CA THR A 177 1.64 -11.26 23.87
C THR A 177 0.95 -9.94 24.18
N ALA A 178 0.48 -9.75 25.41
CA ALA A 178 -0.15 -8.50 25.84
C ALA A 178 0.90 -7.43 26.13
N MET A 179 0.72 -6.26 25.53
CA MET A 179 1.60 -5.10 25.71
C MET A 179 0.97 -4.13 26.72
N PRO A 180 1.75 -3.55 27.64
CA PRO A 180 1.24 -2.56 28.57
C PRO A 180 0.79 -1.31 27.81
N CYS A 181 -0.39 -0.78 28.14
CA CYS A 181 -0.94 0.47 27.60
C CYS A 181 -1.13 1.45 28.75
N ALA A 182 -0.96 2.75 28.50
CA ALA A 182 -1.26 3.77 29.51
C ALA A 182 -2.77 3.86 29.75
N ASN A 183 -3.58 3.72 28.69
CA ASN A 183 -5.03 3.68 28.77
C ASN A 183 -5.56 2.25 28.97
N HIS A 184 -6.01 1.92 30.18
CA HIS A 184 -6.54 0.58 30.52
C HIS A 184 -7.83 0.18 29.79
N LYS A 185 -8.48 1.10 29.04
CA LYS A 185 -9.62 0.76 28.16
C LYS A 185 -9.16 0.07 26.86
N MET A 186 -7.87 0.19 26.54
CA MET A 186 -7.27 -0.35 25.33
C MET A 186 -6.47 -1.59 25.66
N HIS A 187 -6.61 -2.60 24.81
CA HIS A 187 -5.87 -3.83 24.92
C HIS A 187 -5.02 -4.00 23.68
N LEU A 188 -3.72 -3.69 23.82
CA LEU A 188 -2.74 -3.88 22.76
C LEU A 188 -2.08 -5.25 22.88
N TYR A 189 -2.04 -5.94 21.75
CA TYR A 189 -1.46 -7.26 21.65
C TYR A 189 -0.44 -7.30 20.52
N LEU A 190 0.77 -7.78 20.81
CA LEU A 190 1.76 -8.13 19.78
C LEU A 190 1.55 -9.59 19.40
N GLY A 191 1.11 -9.82 18.16
CA GLY A 191 0.88 -11.13 17.60
C GLY A 191 2.01 -11.54 16.64
N ALA A 192 2.64 -12.68 16.92
CA ALA A 192 3.60 -13.35 16.04
C ALA A 192 2.88 -14.48 15.30
N ALA A 193 2.94 -14.53 13.96
CA ALA A 193 2.26 -15.59 13.21
C ALA A 193 2.80 -16.98 13.59
N ARG A 194 1.89 -17.95 13.79
CA ARG A 194 2.29 -19.33 14.05
C ARG A 194 2.86 -19.95 12.77
N VAL A 195 4.12 -20.37 12.82
CA VAL A 195 4.84 -21.03 11.72
C VAL A 195 5.22 -22.46 12.12
N GLN A 196 5.64 -23.27 11.14
CA GLN A 196 6.16 -24.61 11.40
C GLN A 196 7.44 -24.55 12.26
N GLU A 197 7.67 -25.56 13.10
CA GLU A 197 8.85 -25.61 13.97
C GLU A 197 10.15 -25.49 13.16
N GLY A 198 10.98 -24.51 13.49
CA GLY A 198 12.25 -24.23 12.80
C GLY A 198 12.21 -23.12 11.74
N ALA A 199 11.03 -22.63 11.35
CA ALA A 199 10.90 -21.48 10.46
C ALA A 199 10.97 -20.16 11.25
N GLU A 200 11.62 -19.14 10.68
CA GLU A 200 11.65 -17.79 11.27
C GLU A 200 10.28 -17.11 11.10
N VAL A 201 9.80 -16.44 12.15
CA VAL A 201 8.54 -15.69 12.08
C VAL A 201 8.79 -14.35 11.39
N THR A 202 8.22 -14.18 10.19
CA THR A 202 8.33 -12.92 9.45
C THR A 202 7.14 -11.98 9.64
N ASP A 203 6.00 -12.49 10.10
CA ASP A 203 4.74 -11.74 10.25
C ASP A 203 4.48 -11.42 11.71
N HIS A 204 4.74 -10.16 12.07
CA HIS A 204 4.45 -9.59 13.37
C HIS A 204 3.45 -8.46 13.20
N ARG A 205 2.40 -8.45 14.03
CA ARG A 205 1.33 -7.45 13.95
C ARG A 205 0.95 -6.94 15.32
N PHE A 206 0.66 -5.65 15.40
CA PHE A 206 -0.08 -5.09 16.51
C PHE A 206 -1.58 -5.27 16.29
N PHE A 207 -2.25 -5.84 17.28
CA PHE A 207 -3.70 -5.91 17.37
C PHE A 207 -4.13 -5.04 18.54
N ILE A 208 -4.71 -3.88 18.28
CA ILE A 208 -5.32 -3.06 19.31
C ILE A 208 -6.83 -3.32 19.34
N ARG A 209 -7.36 -3.64 20.51
CA ARG A 209 -8.77 -3.97 20.70
C ARG A 209 -9.37 -3.16 21.84
N VAL A 210 -10.53 -2.56 21.60
CA VAL A 210 -11.18 -1.63 22.54
C VAL A 210 -12.64 -2.02 22.75
N ILE A 211 -13.08 -2.00 24.00
CA ILE A 211 -14.50 -2.13 24.37
C ILE A 211 -15.02 -0.77 24.82
N ILE A 212 -16.07 -0.30 24.15
CA ILE A 212 -16.66 1.01 24.39
C ILE A 212 -17.95 0.79 25.16
N ARG A 213 -18.02 1.38 26.36
CA ARG A 213 -19.14 1.25 27.28
C ARG A 213 -19.66 2.63 27.63
N HIS A 214 -20.96 2.82 27.42
CA HIS A 214 -21.69 4.03 27.77
C HIS A 214 -23.16 3.66 28.00
N SER A 215 -23.92 4.54 28.65
CA SER A 215 -25.37 4.39 28.75
C SER A 215 -26.00 4.42 27.35
N ASP A 216 -27.05 3.61 27.14
CA ASP A 216 -27.79 3.60 25.88
C ASP A 216 -28.35 5.00 25.58
N LEU A 217 -28.17 5.43 24.33
CA LEU A 217 -28.62 6.72 23.85
C LEU A 217 -30.01 6.57 23.23
N ILE A 218 -30.92 7.47 23.62
CA ILE A 218 -32.35 7.36 23.28
C ILE A 218 -32.70 8.14 22.01
N THR A 219 -31.96 9.20 21.68
CA THR A 219 -32.22 10.03 20.48
C THR A 219 -31.27 9.68 19.33
N LYS A 220 -31.73 9.90 18.09
CA LYS A 220 -30.95 9.62 16.86
C LYS A 220 -29.77 10.58 16.72
N GLU A 221 -29.98 11.84 17.06
CA GLU A 221 -28.99 12.92 16.96
C GLU A 221 -27.84 12.70 17.95
N ALA A 222 -28.17 12.44 19.22
CA ALA A 222 -27.16 12.16 20.24
C ALA A 222 -26.41 10.85 19.94
N SER A 223 -27.10 9.84 19.39
CA SER A 223 -26.48 8.58 18.97
C SER A 223 -25.41 8.78 17.89
N PHE A 224 -25.67 9.63 16.89
CA PHE A 224 -24.72 9.91 15.82
C PHE A 224 -23.51 10.71 16.30
N GLU A 225 -23.78 11.81 17.01
CA GLU A 225 -22.74 12.69 17.51
C GLU A 225 -21.82 11.96 18.50
N TYR A 226 -22.38 11.12 19.37
CA TYR A 226 -21.62 10.25 20.25
C TYR A 226 -20.73 9.27 19.47
N LEU A 227 -21.29 8.55 18.49
CA LEU A 227 -20.53 7.59 17.67
C LEU A 227 -19.33 8.27 17.00
N GLN A 228 -19.56 9.44 16.41
CA GLN A 228 -18.54 10.17 15.69
C GLN A 228 -17.45 10.65 16.63
N ASN A 229 -17.81 11.35 17.71
CA ASN A 229 -16.85 11.94 18.64
C ASN A 229 -16.07 10.88 19.43
N GLU A 230 -16.75 9.84 19.94
CA GLU A 230 -16.09 8.77 20.69
C GLU A 230 -15.31 7.83 19.78
N GLY A 231 -15.81 7.54 18.59
CA GLY A 231 -15.08 6.76 17.59
C GLY A 231 -13.79 7.45 17.18
N GLU A 232 -13.85 8.76 16.93
CA GLU A 232 -12.68 9.57 16.58
C GLU A 232 -11.68 9.67 17.76
N ARG A 233 -12.16 9.96 18.97
CA ARG A 233 -11.33 10.03 20.18
C ARG A 233 -10.58 8.71 20.42
N LEU A 234 -11.27 7.58 20.31
CA LEU A 234 -10.67 6.26 20.55
C LEU A 234 -9.76 5.80 19.43
N LEU A 235 -10.04 6.20 18.18
CA LEU A 235 -9.12 5.95 17.07
C LEU A 235 -7.79 6.69 17.30
N LEU A 236 -7.84 7.95 17.72
CA LEU A 236 -6.65 8.74 18.03
C LEU A 236 -5.86 8.16 19.20
N GLU A 237 -6.53 7.85 20.32
CA GLU A 237 -5.89 7.21 21.46
C GLU A 237 -5.27 5.85 21.08
N ALA A 238 -5.91 5.08 20.21
CA ALA A 238 -5.38 3.80 19.73
C ALA A 238 -4.13 4.00 18.85
N MET A 239 -4.12 5.04 18.02
CA MET A 239 -2.97 5.41 17.20
C MET A 239 -1.80 5.90 18.07
N ASP A 240 -2.06 6.65 19.13
CA ASP A 240 -1.02 7.13 20.05
C ASP A 240 -0.38 5.97 20.82
N GLU A 241 -1.17 5.00 21.32
CA GLU A 241 -0.65 3.78 21.96
C GLU A 241 0.15 2.92 20.96
N LEU A 242 -0.27 2.85 19.68
CA LEU A 242 0.50 2.20 18.63
C LEU A 242 1.84 2.92 18.38
N GLU A 243 1.85 4.26 18.31
CA GLU A 243 3.08 5.06 18.15
C GLU A 243 4.08 4.77 19.28
N VAL A 244 3.61 4.71 20.52
CA VAL A 244 4.45 4.33 21.68
C VAL A 244 4.99 2.91 21.54
N ALA A 245 4.14 1.96 21.14
CA ALA A 245 4.55 0.56 20.96
C ALA A 245 5.57 0.39 19.82
N PHE A 246 5.45 1.16 18.73
CA PHE A 246 6.41 1.19 17.63
C PHE A 246 7.81 1.63 18.09
N ASN A 247 7.89 2.61 19.00
CA ASN A 247 9.17 3.11 19.51
C ASN A 247 9.83 2.16 20.51
N ASN A 248 9.03 1.41 21.27
CA ASN A 248 9.52 0.53 22.35
C ASN A 248 9.81 -0.91 21.90
N THR A 249 9.43 -1.29 20.68
CA THR A 249 9.58 -2.66 20.18
C THR A 249 10.65 -2.73 19.10
N SER A 250 11.61 -3.65 19.23
CA SER A 250 12.65 -3.86 18.20
C SER A 250 12.15 -4.62 16.97
N VAL A 251 11.03 -5.34 17.12
CA VAL A 251 10.42 -6.15 16.07
C VAL A 251 9.61 -5.29 15.12
N ARG A 252 9.91 -5.41 13.84
CA ARG A 252 9.22 -4.69 12.77
C ARG A 252 7.83 -5.29 12.56
N THR A 253 6.78 -4.50 12.79
CA THR A 253 5.39 -4.91 12.55
C THR A 253 4.88 -4.46 11.19
N ASP A 254 3.96 -5.24 10.63
CA ASP A 254 3.23 -4.98 9.39
C ASP A 254 1.75 -5.37 9.56
N CYS A 255 0.87 -4.85 8.70
CA CYS A 255 -0.54 -5.25 8.67
C CYS A 255 -1.29 -5.10 10.01
N ASN A 256 -0.99 -4.01 10.74
CA ASN A 256 -1.56 -3.75 12.06
C ASN A 256 -3.08 -3.63 11.97
N HIS A 257 -3.76 -4.02 13.06
CA HIS A 257 -5.21 -4.16 13.10
C HIS A 257 -5.82 -3.42 14.28
N ILE A 258 -6.89 -2.66 14.01
CA ILE A 258 -7.67 -1.94 15.03
C ILE A 258 -9.06 -2.57 15.12
N PHE A 259 -9.49 -2.96 16.32
CA PHE A 259 -10.85 -3.46 16.57
C PHE A 259 -11.56 -2.60 17.63
N LEU A 260 -12.66 -1.96 17.24
CA LEU A 260 -13.49 -1.15 18.11
C LEU A 260 -14.86 -1.82 18.30
N ASN A 261 -15.22 -2.13 19.55
CA ASN A 261 -16.49 -2.74 19.88
C ASN A 261 -17.38 -1.79 20.68
N PHE A 262 -18.39 -1.22 20.00
CA PHE A 262 -19.45 -0.41 20.60
C PHE A 262 -20.54 -1.33 21.17
N VAL A 263 -20.51 -1.50 22.49
CA VAL A 263 -21.50 -2.30 23.23
C VAL A 263 -22.89 -1.64 23.28
N PRO A 264 -23.02 -0.31 23.50
CA PRO A 264 -24.33 0.35 23.58
C PRO A 264 -25.13 0.21 22.28
N THR A 265 -26.45 0.17 22.40
CA THR A 265 -27.34 0.11 21.22
C THR A 265 -27.72 1.51 20.77
N VAL A 266 -27.26 1.89 19.57
CA VAL A 266 -27.53 3.22 18.98
C VAL A 266 -28.72 3.20 18.02
N ILE A 267 -29.39 4.34 17.86
CA ILE A 267 -30.49 4.49 16.90
C ILE A 267 -29.99 5.20 15.64
N MET A 268 -29.80 4.46 14.54
CA MET A 268 -29.13 4.96 13.33
C MET A 268 -29.48 4.19 12.06
N ASP A 269 -29.38 4.87 10.91
CA ASP A 269 -29.29 4.25 9.59
C ASP A 269 -27.85 3.77 9.30
N PRO A 270 -27.65 2.48 8.97
CA PRO A 270 -26.35 1.91 8.60
C PRO A 270 -25.56 2.68 7.53
N THR A 271 -26.24 3.30 6.57
CA THR A 271 -25.58 4.02 5.46
C THR A 271 -24.79 5.24 5.94
N LYS A 272 -25.29 5.94 6.97
CA LYS A 272 -24.61 7.09 7.59
C LYS A 272 -23.33 6.70 8.35
N ILE A 273 -23.25 5.46 8.81
CA ILE A 273 -22.06 4.93 9.49
C ILE A 273 -20.90 4.85 8.48
N GLU A 274 -21.17 4.37 7.27
CA GLU A 274 -20.17 4.27 6.21
C GLU A 274 -19.60 5.66 5.84
N GLU A 275 -20.46 6.66 5.64
CA GLU A 275 -20.04 8.03 5.32
C GLU A 275 -19.17 8.66 6.42
N SER A 276 -19.60 8.52 7.68
CA SER A 276 -18.87 9.05 8.84
C SER A 276 -17.49 8.40 8.98
N VAL A 277 -17.42 7.08 8.87
CA VAL A 277 -16.15 6.35 8.96
C VAL A 277 -15.24 6.66 7.78
N ARG A 278 -15.79 6.77 6.57
CA ARG A 278 -15.01 7.16 5.37
C ARG A 278 -14.37 8.53 5.57
N SER A 279 -15.13 9.51 6.06
CA SER A 279 -14.62 10.85 6.36
C SER A 279 -13.49 10.82 7.41
N MET A 280 -13.66 10.02 8.46
CA MET A 280 -12.64 9.86 9.52
C MET A 280 -11.35 9.21 8.99
N VAL A 281 -11.46 8.13 8.21
CA VAL A 281 -10.28 7.44 7.65
C VAL A 281 -9.55 8.31 6.65
N MET A 282 -10.26 9.06 5.79
CA MET A 282 -9.62 9.98 4.83
C MET A 282 -8.87 11.11 5.55
N ARG A 283 -9.37 11.58 6.70
CA ARG A 283 -8.71 12.59 7.53
C ARG A 283 -7.40 12.08 8.17
N TYR A 284 -7.40 10.83 8.64
CA TYR A 284 -6.27 10.25 9.38
C TYR A 284 -5.43 9.24 8.58
N GLY A 285 -5.70 9.09 7.28
CA GLY A 285 -5.09 8.08 6.42
C GLY A 285 -3.56 8.10 6.42
N SER A 286 -2.95 9.29 6.43
CA SER A 286 -1.49 9.44 6.46
C SER A 286 -0.84 8.91 7.75
N ARG A 287 -1.49 9.09 8.91
CA ARG A 287 -1.02 8.54 10.19
C ARG A 287 -1.26 7.03 10.25
N LEU A 288 -2.44 6.56 9.84
CA LEU A 288 -2.76 5.12 9.76
C LEU A 288 -1.77 4.37 8.86
N TRP A 289 -1.39 4.98 7.74
CA TRP A 289 -0.39 4.47 6.81
C TRP A 289 1.00 4.38 7.45
N LYS A 290 1.45 5.43 8.13
CA LYS A 290 2.73 5.43 8.86
C LYS A 290 2.77 4.33 9.94
N LEU A 291 1.64 4.10 10.61
CA LEU A 291 1.45 3.04 11.59
C LEU A 291 1.18 1.67 10.97
N ARG A 292 1.22 1.55 9.64
CA ARG A 292 1.01 0.30 8.89
C ARG A 292 -0.30 -0.41 9.27
N VAL A 293 -1.34 0.38 9.59
CA VAL A 293 -2.68 -0.13 9.87
C VAL A 293 -3.32 -0.49 8.54
N LEU A 294 -3.41 -1.80 8.27
CA LEU A 294 -3.95 -2.33 7.01
C LEU A 294 -5.47 -2.50 7.09
N GLN A 295 -5.95 -2.90 8.27
CA GLN A 295 -7.34 -3.25 8.48
C GLN A 295 -7.84 -2.68 9.81
N ALA A 296 -9.05 -2.11 9.78
CA ALA A 296 -9.77 -1.73 10.97
C ALA A 296 -11.18 -2.35 10.95
N GLU A 297 -11.69 -2.67 12.12
CA GLU A 297 -12.98 -3.31 12.32
C GLU A 297 -13.77 -2.59 13.39
N VAL A 298 -15.04 -2.30 13.08
CA VAL A 298 -15.98 -1.71 14.02
C VAL A 298 -17.17 -2.63 14.19
N LYS A 299 -17.47 -2.99 15.44
CA LYS A 299 -18.69 -3.73 15.81
C LYS A 299 -19.62 -2.78 16.54
N ILE A 300 -20.88 -2.71 16.12
CA ILE A 300 -21.88 -1.83 16.72
C ILE A 300 -23.27 -2.46 16.70
N ASN A 301 -24.02 -2.28 17.78
CA ASN A 301 -25.43 -2.66 17.82
C ASN A 301 -26.30 -1.48 17.41
N ILE A 302 -27.13 -1.67 16.37
CA ILE A 302 -28.00 -0.62 15.85
C ILE A 302 -29.47 -1.02 15.92
N ARG A 303 -30.36 -0.04 16.04
CA ARG A 303 -31.80 -0.19 15.79
C ARG A 303 -32.29 1.00 14.97
N GLN A 304 -33.31 0.81 14.12
CA GLN A 304 -33.83 1.90 13.27
C GLN A 304 -34.81 2.81 14.03
N THR A 305 -35.60 2.22 14.92
CA THR A 305 -36.52 2.90 15.83
C THR A 305 -36.32 2.42 17.26
N THR A 306 -36.89 3.14 18.24
CA THR A 306 -36.80 2.79 19.67
C THR A 306 -37.43 1.44 20.01
N THR A 307 -38.38 0.97 19.17
CA THR A 307 -39.14 -0.26 19.35
C THR A 307 -38.58 -1.46 18.59
N ASP A 308 -37.62 -1.25 17.68
CA ASP A 308 -37.03 -2.33 16.89
C ASP A 308 -36.02 -3.15 17.70
N SER A 309 -35.85 -4.41 17.31
CA SER A 309 -34.77 -5.25 17.83
C SER A 309 -33.41 -4.73 17.38
N ALA A 310 -32.43 -4.82 18.29
CA ALA A 310 -31.05 -4.45 17.98
C ALA A 310 -30.43 -5.46 17.01
N VAL A 311 -29.81 -4.96 15.96
CA VAL A 311 -29.06 -5.76 14.97
C VAL A 311 -27.57 -5.45 15.12
N PRO A 312 -26.72 -6.47 15.37
CA PRO A 312 -25.28 -6.29 15.35
C PRO A 312 -24.78 -6.08 13.92
N ILE A 313 -24.06 -4.98 13.73
CA ILE A 313 -23.44 -4.59 12.48
C ILE A 313 -21.93 -4.62 12.63
N ARG A 314 -21.26 -5.13 11.60
CA ARG A 314 -19.81 -5.13 11.46
C ARG A 314 -19.40 -4.34 10.25
N LEU A 315 -18.46 -3.44 10.46
CA LEU A 315 -17.82 -2.68 9.42
C LEU A 315 -16.35 -3.09 9.34
N PHE A 316 -15.93 -3.52 8.16
CA PHE A 316 -14.56 -3.84 7.82
C PHE A 316 -14.02 -2.73 6.94
N ILE A 317 -12.87 -2.20 7.31
CA ILE A 317 -12.15 -1.14 6.61
C ILE A 317 -10.81 -1.74 6.22
N THR A 318 -10.52 -1.81 4.92
CA THR A 318 -9.27 -2.37 4.39
C THR A 318 -8.64 -1.39 3.42
N ASN A 319 -7.36 -1.07 3.64
CA ASN A 319 -6.58 -0.22 2.75
C ASN A 319 -5.27 -0.92 2.36
N GLU A 320 -5.35 -1.84 1.39
CA GLU A 320 -4.20 -2.68 0.99
C GLU A 320 -3.12 -1.91 0.25
N SER A 321 -3.52 -1.03 -0.67
CA SER A 321 -2.60 -0.28 -1.53
C SER A 321 -2.11 1.03 -0.90
N GLY A 322 -2.77 1.52 0.14
CA GLY A 322 -2.52 2.84 0.75
C GLY A 322 -3.38 3.96 0.17
N TYR A 323 -3.88 3.78 -1.06
CA TYR A 323 -4.62 4.79 -1.81
C TYR A 323 -6.10 4.44 -1.99
N TYR A 324 -6.45 3.15 -1.92
CA TYR A 324 -7.83 2.68 -2.10
C TYR A 324 -8.38 2.10 -0.80
N LEU A 325 -9.43 2.75 -0.30
CA LEU A 325 -10.15 2.34 0.90
C LEU A 325 -11.37 1.49 0.50
N ASP A 326 -11.35 0.20 0.80
CA ASP A 326 -12.55 -0.65 0.73
C ASP A 326 -13.24 -0.68 2.09
N ILE A 327 -14.53 -0.32 2.10
CA ILE A 327 -15.40 -0.40 3.27
C ILE A 327 -16.48 -1.44 2.96
N SER A 328 -16.54 -2.47 3.79
CA SER A 328 -17.48 -3.57 3.67
C SER A 328 -18.34 -3.68 4.94
N LEU A 329 -19.65 -3.57 4.77
CA LEU A 329 -20.63 -3.60 5.86
C LEU A 329 -21.36 -4.95 5.91
N TYR A 330 -21.51 -5.51 7.11
CA TYR A 330 -22.14 -6.81 7.34
C TYR A 330 -23.11 -6.76 8.52
N LYS A 331 -24.16 -7.58 8.44
CA LYS A 331 -25.04 -7.98 9.55
C LYS A 331 -24.57 -9.31 10.10
N GLU A 332 -24.56 -9.49 11.42
CA GLU A 332 -24.41 -10.83 11.99
C GLU A 332 -25.79 -11.51 11.97
N VAL A 333 -25.91 -12.62 11.24
CA VAL A 333 -27.18 -13.35 11.08
C VAL A 333 -26.96 -14.79 11.50
N THR A 334 -27.87 -15.32 12.31
CA THR A 334 -27.89 -16.74 12.67
C THR A 334 -28.45 -17.55 11.52
N ASP A 335 -27.68 -18.52 11.03
CA ASP A 335 -28.14 -19.49 10.04
C ASP A 335 -29.20 -20.41 10.68
N PRO A 336 -30.44 -20.46 10.16
CA PRO A 336 -31.50 -21.31 10.69
C PRO A 336 -31.17 -22.81 10.66
N ARG A 337 -30.28 -23.25 9.76
CA ARG A 337 -29.92 -24.68 9.62
C ARG A 337 -28.83 -25.12 10.57
N SER A 338 -27.77 -24.33 10.72
CA SER A 338 -26.60 -24.72 11.52
C SER A 338 -26.56 -24.11 12.91
N GLY A 339 -27.39 -23.09 13.19
CA GLY A 339 -27.35 -22.32 14.44
C GLY A 339 -26.11 -21.43 14.59
N ASN A 340 -25.23 -21.40 13.58
CA ASN A 340 -24.02 -20.59 13.59
C ASN A 340 -24.32 -19.15 13.14
N ILE A 341 -23.58 -18.19 13.69
CA ILE A 341 -23.69 -16.79 13.31
C ILE A 341 -22.69 -16.50 12.18
N MET A 342 -23.19 -15.91 11.10
CA MET A 342 -22.44 -15.63 9.88
C MET A 342 -22.50 -14.16 9.50
N PHE A 343 -21.52 -13.71 8.72
CA PHE A 343 -21.53 -12.38 8.10
C PHE A 343 -22.44 -12.38 6.87
N HIS A 344 -23.47 -11.54 6.90
CA HIS A 344 -24.31 -11.28 5.74
C HIS A 344 -24.08 -9.84 5.27
N SER A 345 -23.58 -9.65 4.05
CA SER A 345 -23.33 -8.31 3.50
C SER A 345 -24.58 -7.44 3.55
N PHE A 346 -24.39 -6.17 3.87
CA PHE A 346 -25.44 -5.17 3.89
C PHE A 346 -25.49 -4.42 2.55
N GLY A 347 -26.65 -4.39 1.90
CA GLY A 347 -26.84 -3.74 0.60
C GLY A 347 -26.61 -4.66 -0.61
N ASN A 348 -26.42 -4.08 -1.79
CA ASN A 348 -26.32 -4.82 -3.06
C ASN A 348 -24.90 -5.31 -3.39
N LYS A 349 -23.87 -4.77 -2.71
CA LYS A 349 -22.46 -5.16 -2.90
C LYS A 349 -22.15 -6.33 -1.96
N GLN A 350 -21.76 -7.48 -2.52
CA GLN A 350 -21.23 -8.58 -1.71
C GLN A 350 -19.78 -8.27 -1.33
N GLY A 351 -19.51 -8.23 -0.03
CA GLY A 351 -18.16 -8.01 0.50
C GLY A 351 -17.38 -9.32 0.64
N PRO A 352 -16.04 -9.27 0.81
CA PRO A 352 -15.18 -10.45 0.84
C PRO A 352 -15.51 -11.49 1.92
N GLN A 353 -16.13 -11.08 3.02
CA GLN A 353 -16.45 -11.97 4.15
C GLN A 353 -17.89 -12.51 4.10
N HIS A 354 -18.63 -12.30 3.00
CA HIS A 354 -20.00 -12.76 2.88
C HIS A 354 -20.11 -14.29 3.08
N GLY A 355 -20.99 -14.73 3.98
CA GLY A 355 -21.22 -16.15 4.28
C GLY A 355 -20.19 -16.78 5.21
N MET A 356 -19.15 -16.07 5.64
CA MET A 356 -18.15 -16.57 6.58
C MET A 356 -18.66 -16.53 8.02
N LEU A 357 -18.19 -17.45 8.87
CA LEU A 357 -18.53 -17.48 10.29
C LEU A 357 -17.90 -16.29 11.03
N ILE A 358 -18.56 -15.74 12.06
CA ILE A 358 -18.03 -14.60 12.83
C ILE A 358 -16.72 -14.91 13.57
N ASN A 359 -16.47 -16.20 13.87
CA ASN A 359 -15.26 -16.68 14.55
C ASN A 359 -14.12 -17.04 13.58
N THR A 360 -14.26 -16.72 12.28
CA THR A 360 -13.22 -16.93 11.28
C THR A 360 -11.94 -16.19 11.70
N PRO A 361 -10.80 -16.90 11.79
CA PRO A 361 -9.54 -16.31 12.24
C PRO A 361 -8.92 -15.40 11.19
N TYR A 362 -8.08 -14.46 11.61
CA TYR A 362 -7.29 -13.67 10.69
C TYR A 362 -6.24 -14.51 9.99
N VAL A 363 -6.08 -14.28 8.68
CA VAL A 363 -5.09 -14.97 7.85
C VAL A 363 -3.71 -14.34 8.09
N THR A 364 -2.69 -15.20 8.15
CA THR A 364 -1.28 -14.78 8.23
C THR A 364 -0.83 -14.16 6.91
N LYS A 365 0.32 -13.47 6.92
CA LYS A 365 0.82 -12.69 5.77
C LYS A 365 1.08 -13.64 4.60
N ASP A 366 0.47 -13.33 3.46
CA ASP A 366 0.69 -14.09 2.23
C ASP A 366 1.89 -13.53 1.44
N LEU A 367 2.31 -14.27 0.41
CA LEU A 367 3.44 -13.88 -0.44
C LEU A 367 3.19 -12.55 -1.16
N LEU A 368 1.93 -12.24 -1.49
CA LEU A 368 1.55 -11.02 -2.20
C LEU A 368 1.77 -9.79 -1.31
N GLN A 369 1.33 -9.86 -0.06
CA GLN A 369 1.52 -8.77 0.90
C GLN A 369 2.99 -8.53 1.23
N ALA A 370 3.83 -9.58 1.20
CA ALA A 370 5.28 -9.42 1.32
C ALA A 370 5.88 -8.61 0.16
N LYS A 371 5.45 -8.88 -1.08
CA LYS A 371 5.86 -8.10 -2.26
C LYS A 371 5.34 -6.67 -2.23
N ARG A 372 4.07 -6.46 -1.86
CA ARG A 372 3.49 -5.12 -1.68
C ARG A 372 4.30 -4.27 -0.73
N PHE A 373 4.67 -4.86 0.40
CA PHE A 373 5.49 -4.20 1.37
C PHE A 373 6.87 -3.81 0.84
N GLN A 374 7.50 -4.68 0.05
CA GLN A 374 8.77 -4.37 -0.61
C GLN A 374 8.63 -3.16 -1.55
N ALA A 375 7.57 -3.11 -2.36
CA ALA A 375 7.28 -1.96 -3.23
C ALA A 375 7.06 -0.67 -2.41
N GLN A 376 6.22 -0.73 -1.39
CA GLN A 376 5.93 0.40 -0.49
C GLN A 376 7.18 0.91 0.22
N SER A 377 8.07 0.02 0.66
CA SER A 377 9.35 0.39 1.28
C SER A 377 10.31 1.11 0.33
N LEU A 378 10.14 0.90 -0.98
CA LEU A 378 10.86 1.59 -2.05
C LEU A 378 10.12 2.86 -2.52
N GLY A 379 9.01 3.22 -1.87
CA GLY A 379 8.24 4.43 -2.17
C GLY A 379 7.41 4.36 -3.45
N THR A 380 6.98 3.17 -3.88
CA THR A 380 6.12 2.99 -5.06
C THR A 380 4.96 2.06 -4.76
N THR A 381 3.88 2.23 -5.51
CA THR A 381 2.75 1.30 -5.50
C THR A 381 3.16 -0.04 -6.11
N TYR A 382 2.68 -1.15 -5.54
CA TYR A 382 2.96 -2.48 -6.07
C TYR A 382 2.26 -2.68 -7.41
N VAL A 383 2.94 -3.35 -8.35
CA VAL A 383 2.53 -3.33 -9.75
C VAL A 383 1.12 -3.90 -10.01
N TYR A 384 0.66 -4.86 -9.18
CA TYR A 384 -0.68 -5.44 -9.28
C TYR A 384 -1.76 -4.65 -8.54
N ASP A 385 -1.38 -3.66 -7.73
CA ASP A 385 -2.34 -2.74 -7.14
C ASP A 385 -2.77 -1.67 -8.17
N PHE A 386 -2.10 -1.59 -9.33
CA PHE A 386 -2.57 -0.77 -10.46
C PHE A 386 -3.72 -1.48 -11.21
N PRO A 387 -3.53 -2.71 -11.72
CA PRO A 387 -4.62 -3.73 -11.84
C PRO A 387 -4.15 -5.20 -11.57
N GLU A 388 -5.00 -6.08 -10.98
CA GLU A 388 -4.67 -7.50 -10.68
C GLU A 388 -4.57 -8.37 -11.97
N MET A 389 -3.74 -9.40 -12.20
CA MET A 389 -2.95 -10.39 -11.44
C MET A 389 -1.94 -11.05 -12.44
N PHE A 390 -0.79 -11.63 -12.02
CA PHE A 390 0.02 -12.77 -12.58
C PHE A 390 1.41 -12.83 -11.89
N ARG A 391 2.36 -13.72 -12.26
CA ARG A 391 3.47 -14.12 -11.33
C ARG A 391 4.85 -14.46 -11.91
N GLN A 392 5.14 -14.26 -13.20
CA GLN A 392 6.31 -14.92 -13.83
C GLN A 392 7.34 -14.01 -14.53
N VAL A 393 7.10 -12.71 -14.69
CA VAL A 393 7.99 -11.76 -15.40
C VAL A 393 8.08 -10.46 -14.60
N GLY A 394 9.24 -9.77 -14.59
CA GLY A 394 9.45 -8.48 -13.93
C GLY A 394 8.80 -7.27 -14.60
N MET A 395 7.83 -7.54 -15.46
CA MET A 395 7.05 -6.59 -16.24
C MET A 395 5.64 -7.14 -16.37
N VAL A 396 4.65 -6.27 -16.31
CA VAL A 396 3.25 -6.60 -16.54
C VAL A 396 2.65 -5.67 -17.58
N ALA A 397 1.67 -6.17 -18.32
CA ALA A 397 0.92 -5.39 -19.28
C ALA A 397 -0.58 -5.67 -19.14
N PHE A 398 -1.39 -4.63 -19.22
CA PHE A 398 -2.85 -4.70 -19.11
C PHE A 398 -3.49 -4.02 -20.31
N LYS A 399 -4.49 -4.67 -20.88
CA LYS A 399 -5.46 -4.02 -21.77
C LYS A 399 -6.68 -3.66 -20.94
N MET A 400 -6.96 -2.37 -20.81
CA MET A 400 -8.05 -1.87 -19.97
C MET A 400 -9.08 -1.13 -20.81
N ARG A 401 -10.36 -1.39 -20.54
CA ARG A 401 -11.48 -0.63 -21.10
C ARG A 401 -12.05 0.31 -20.05
N LEU A 402 -11.86 1.61 -20.23
CA LEU A 402 -12.27 2.65 -19.29
C LEU A 402 -13.53 3.34 -19.78
N LYS A 403 -14.60 3.36 -18.98
CA LYS A 403 -15.76 4.24 -19.24
C LYS A 403 -15.46 5.61 -18.64
N THR A 404 -15.38 6.61 -19.50
CA THR A 404 -14.99 7.98 -19.16
C THR A 404 -16.12 8.95 -19.53
N LEU A 405 -16.04 10.20 -19.07
CA LEU A 405 -17.05 11.21 -19.40
C LEU A 405 -17.12 11.44 -20.91
N GLU A 406 -15.96 11.52 -21.56
CA GLU A 406 -15.82 11.75 -22.99
C GLU A 406 -16.11 10.50 -23.85
N TYR A 407 -15.95 9.29 -23.30
CA TYR A 407 -16.30 8.04 -23.94
C TYR A 407 -17.11 7.13 -22.99
N PRO A 408 -18.43 7.38 -22.83
CA PRO A 408 -19.28 6.58 -21.94
C PRO A 408 -19.41 5.10 -22.35
N GLU A 409 -19.30 4.82 -23.65
CA GLU A 409 -19.25 3.47 -24.22
C GLU A 409 -17.92 2.74 -23.95
N GLY A 410 -16.92 3.49 -23.49
CA GLY A 410 -15.59 3.01 -23.14
C GLY A 410 -14.52 3.36 -24.17
N ARG A 411 -13.30 3.53 -23.68
CA ARG A 411 -12.05 3.65 -24.44
C ARG A 411 -11.08 2.55 -24.00
N ASP A 412 -10.29 2.03 -24.93
CA ASP A 412 -9.26 1.04 -24.64
C ASP A 412 -7.88 1.70 -24.50
N ILE A 413 -7.05 1.15 -23.62
CA ILE A 413 -5.64 1.55 -23.42
C ILE A 413 -4.78 0.31 -23.17
N ILE A 414 -3.49 0.41 -23.49
CA ILE A 414 -2.47 -0.53 -23.02
C ILE A 414 -1.64 0.14 -21.92
N LEU A 415 -1.60 -0.49 -20.75
CA LEU A 415 -0.79 -0.08 -19.61
C LEU A 415 0.35 -1.09 -19.45
N ILE A 416 1.60 -0.62 -19.41
CA ILE A 416 2.78 -1.45 -19.17
C ILE A 416 3.46 -0.94 -17.90
N GLY A 417 3.88 -1.83 -17.00
CA GLY A 417 4.54 -1.44 -15.75
C GLY A 417 5.63 -2.42 -15.33
N ASN A 418 6.76 -1.89 -14.85
CA ASN A 418 7.81 -2.70 -14.25
C ASN A 418 7.37 -3.21 -12.87
N ASP A 419 7.67 -4.48 -12.56
CA ASP A 419 7.60 -4.99 -11.20
C ASP A 419 8.94 -4.75 -10.49
N ILE A 420 9.03 -3.67 -9.71
CA ILE A 420 10.27 -3.34 -8.98
C ILE A 420 10.66 -4.41 -7.94
N THR A 421 9.72 -5.27 -7.53
CA THR A 421 9.97 -6.34 -6.55
C THR A 421 10.66 -7.55 -7.19
N PHE A 422 10.57 -7.69 -8.50
CA PHE A 422 11.20 -8.76 -9.27
C PHE A 422 12.52 -8.27 -9.85
N CYS A 423 13.64 -8.83 -9.36
CA CYS A 423 14.99 -8.47 -9.81
C CYS A 423 15.18 -6.94 -9.92
N ILE A 424 14.74 -6.19 -8.90
CA ILE A 424 14.78 -4.72 -8.80
C ILE A 424 14.18 -3.96 -10.00
N GLY A 425 13.21 -4.57 -10.70
CA GLY A 425 12.59 -4.02 -11.91
C GLY A 425 13.55 -3.93 -13.09
N SER A 426 14.56 -4.80 -13.14
CA SER A 426 15.54 -4.82 -14.24
C SER A 426 14.95 -5.39 -15.53
N PHE A 427 15.38 -4.84 -16.66
CA PHE A 427 15.02 -5.29 -18.00
C PHE A 427 15.90 -6.47 -18.42
N GLY A 428 15.34 -7.68 -18.37
CA GLY A 428 15.89 -8.87 -19.02
C GLY A 428 15.15 -9.18 -20.33
N PRO A 429 15.53 -10.25 -21.06
CA PRO A 429 15.00 -10.50 -22.40
C PRO A 429 13.50 -10.81 -22.38
N GLY A 430 13.01 -11.45 -21.32
CA GLY A 430 11.59 -11.71 -21.11
C GLY A 430 10.78 -10.44 -20.86
N GLU A 431 11.30 -9.51 -20.04
CA GLU A 431 10.68 -8.22 -19.79
C GLU A 431 10.67 -7.35 -21.06
N ASP A 432 11.78 -7.32 -21.81
CA ASP A 432 11.91 -6.59 -23.07
C ASP A 432 10.92 -7.13 -24.11
N LEU A 433 10.78 -8.45 -24.22
CA LEU A 433 9.84 -9.09 -25.15
C LEU A 433 8.38 -8.77 -24.80
N LEU A 434 8.01 -8.79 -23.51
CA LEU A 434 6.66 -8.42 -23.10
C LEU A 434 6.36 -6.95 -23.41
N TYR A 435 7.29 -6.04 -23.09
CA TYR A 435 7.17 -4.62 -23.40
C TYR A 435 6.99 -4.39 -24.91
N LEU A 436 7.79 -5.08 -25.72
CA LEU A 436 7.71 -5.04 -27.18
C LEU A 436 6.33 -5.48 -27.66
N ARG A 437 5.88 -6.68 -27.30
CA ARG A 437 4.61 -7.24 -27.79
C ARG A 437 3.40 -6.41 -27.35
N ALA A 438 3.43 -5.86 -26.14
CA ALA A 438 2.39 -4.95 -25.66
C ALA A 438 2.39 -3.61 -26.44
N SER A 439 3.57 -3.09 -26.79
CA SER A 439 3.73 -1.88 -27.61
C SER A 439 3.24 -2.11 -29.05
N GLU A 440 3.66 -3.21 -29.69
CA GLU A 440 3.18 -3.60 -31.02
C GLU A 440 1.66 -3.78 -31.05
N LEU A 441 1.05 -4.34 -29.99
CA LEU A 441 -0.40 -4.47 -29.88
C LEU A 441 -1.08 -3.10 -29.78
N ALA A 442 -0.58 -2.20 -28.93
CA ALA A 442 -1.12 -0.84 -28.78
C ALA A 442 -1.11 -0.11 -30.12
N ARG A 443 0.00 -0.22 -30.85
CA ARG A 443 0.19 0.40 -32.17
C ARG A 443 -0.67 -0.22 -33.25
N ALA A 444 -0.77 -1.55 -33.30
CA ALA A 444 -1.61 -2.28 -34.25
C ALA A 444 -3.11 -1.93 -34.09
N GLU A 445 -3.57 -1.74 -32.84
CA GLU A 445 -4.94 -1.29 -32.56
C GLU A 445 -5.09 0.25 -32.60
N GLY A 446 -3.99 0.99 -32.67
CA GLY A 446 -3.98 2.45 -32.67
C GLY A 446 -4.37 3.08 -31.33
N ILE A 447 -4.35 2.35 -30.22
CA ILE A 447 -4.81 2.81 -28.90
C ILE A 447 -3.66 3.39 -28.06
N PRO A 448 -3.95 4.31 -27.11
CA PRO A 448 -2.91 4.91 -26.26
C PRO A 448 -2.12 3.88 -25.44
N LYS A 449 -0.80 4.11 -25.35
CA LYS A 449 0.15 3.35 -24.54
C LYS A 449 0.58 4.17 -23.33
N ILE A 450 0.41 3.60 -22.14
CA ILE A 450 0.84 4.19 -20.88
C ILE A 450 1.95 3.31 -20.29
N TYR A 451 3.05 3.91 -19.87
CA TYR A 451 4.16 3.22 -19.25
C TYR A 451 4.42 3.72 -17.82
N LEU A 452 4.37 2.80 -16.85
CA LEU A 452 4.70 3.05 -15.44
C LEU A 452 6.16 2.65 -15.17
N ALA A 453 7.02 3.66 -15.01
CA ALA A 453 8.46 3.49 -14.91
C ALA A 453 8.92 3.38 -13.44
N ALA A 454 9.28 2.16 -13.04
CA ALA A 454 9.88 1.83 -11.75
C ALA A 454 10.94 0.72 -11.92
N ASN A 455 12.15 1.09 -12.35
CA ASN A 455 13.15 0.12 -12.84
C ASN A 455 14.59 0.44 -12.40
N SER A 456 15.52 -0.43 -12.77
CA SER A 456 16.95 -0.29 -12.53
C SER A 456 17.81 -0.35 -13.81
N GLY A 457 17.16 -0.21 -14.98
CA GLY A 457 17.81 -0.36 -16.29
C GLY A 457 17.95 -1.82 -16.70
N ALA A 458 18.87 -2.08 -17.65
CA ALA A 458 19.15 -3.42 -18.14
C ALA A 458 19.64 -4.33 -17.00
N ARG A 459 19.21 -5.60 -17.00
CA ARG A 459 19.68 -6.59 -16.05
C ARG A 459 21.19 -6.80 -16.26
N ILE A 460 21.89 -6.96 -15.15
CA ILE A 460 23.33 -7.22 -15.12
C ILE A 460 23.53 -8.43 -14.23
N GLY A 461 24.38 -9.36 -14.66
CA GLY A 461 24.74 -10.52 -13.87
C GLY A 461 26.15 -11.00 -14.21
N LEU A 462 26.63 -11.94 -13.40
CA LEU A 462 27.85 -12.70 -13.66
C LEU A 462 27.47 -14.18 -13.67
N ALA A 463 28.25 -15.02 -14.36
CA ALA A 463 28.06 -16.47 -14.34
C ALA A 463 28.47 -17.03 -12.96
N GLU A 464 27.50 -17.14 -12.05
CA GLU A 464 27.72 -17.59 -10.67
C GLU A 464 28.25 -19.03 -10.62
N GLU A 465 27.91 -19.87 -11.59
CA GLU A 465 28.46 -21.22 -11.69
C GLU A 465 29.98 -21.20 -11.90
N ILE A 466 30.52 -20.21 -12.61
CA ILE A 466 31.96 -20.09 -12.91
C ILE A 466 32.71 -19.45 -11.74
N LYS A 467 32.08 -18.52 -11.04
CA LYS A 467 32.67 -17.72 -9.95
C LYS A 467 33.27 -18.57 -8.83
N HIS A 468 32.72 -19.74 -8.57
CA HIS A 468 33.20 -20.66 -7.54
C HIS A 468 34.19 -21.71 -8.03
N MET A 469 34.43 -21.79 -9.35
CA MET A 469 35.24 -22.85 -9.96
C MET A 469 36.53 -22.36 -10.62
N PHE A 470 36.60 -21.08 -11.03
CA PHE A 470 37.79 -20.57 -11.70
C PHE A 470 39.01 -20.58 -10.78
N GLN A 471 40.16 -20.89 -11.38
CA GLN A 471 41.47 -20.86 -10.75
C GLN A 471 42.28 -19.69 -11.33
N VAL A 472 43.22 -19.18 -10.53
CA VAL A 472 44.09 -18.08 -10.91
C VAL A 472 45.50 -18.60 -11.14
N ALA A 473 46.03 -18.42 -12.35
CA ALA A 473 47.42 -18.72 -12.65
C ALA A 473 48.29 -17.52 -12.22
N TRP A 474 48.83 -17.55 -11.00
CA TRP A 474 49.66 -16.49 -10.47
C TRP A 474 51.02 -16.39 -11.18
N VAL A 475 51.61 -15.19 -11.22
CA VAL A 475 53.01 -15.02 -11.67
C VAL A 475 53.96 -15.70 -10.68
N ASP A 476 53.69 -15.55 -9.38
CA ASP A 476 54.35 -16.25 -8.28
C ASP A 476 53.29 -16.66 -7.25
N PRO A 477 52.97 -17.96 -7.10
CA PRO A 477 51.94 -18.42 -6.16
C PRO A 477 52.21 -18.03 -4.70
N ARG A 478 53.46 -17.72 -4.34
CA ARG A 478 53.84 -17.30 -2.99
C ARG A 478 53.68 -15.80 -2.76
N ASP A 479 53.55 -15.02 -3.84
CA ASP A 479 53.39 -13.55 -3.78
C ASP A 479 52.35 -13.06 -4.80
N PRO A 480 51.05 -13.11 -4.44
CA PRO A 480 49.96 -12.68 -5.33
C PRO A 480 50.02 -11.21 -5.76
N TYR A 481 50.78 -10.35 -5.06
CA TYR A 481 50.92 -8.93 -5.42
C TYR A 481 51.69 -8.72 -6.72
N LYS A 482 52.45 -9.71 -7.19
CA LYS A 482 53.07 -9.69 -8.51
C LYS A 482 52.06 -9.83 -9.65
N GLY A 483 50.79 -10.09 -9.33
CA GLY A 483 49.71 -10.24 -10.29
C GLY A 483 49.55 -11.67 -10.80
N PHE A 484 48.64 -11.83 -11.76
CA PHE A 484 48.28 -13.11 -12.36
C PHE A 484 48.45 -13.09 -13.88
N LYS A 485 48.66 -14.27 -14.47
CA LYS A 485 48.82 -14.49 -15.91
C LYS A 485 47.45 -14.60 -16.60
N TYR A 486 46.59 -15.48 -16.09
CA TYR A 486 45.26 -15.77 -16.67
C TYR A 486 44.36 -16.50 -15.66
N LEU A 487 43.08 -16.64 -16.01
CA LEU A 487 42.10 -17.47 -15.29
C LEU A 487 41.87 -18.78 -16.04
N TYR A 488 41.75 -19.89 -15.32
CA TYR A 488 41.59 -21.21 -15.93
C TYR A 488 40.67 -22.11 -15.12
N LEU A 489 40.26 -23.22 -15.72
CA LEU A 489 39.58 -24.33 -15.06
C LEU A 489 40.46 -25.57 -15.06
N THR A 490 40.32 -26.37 -13.99
CA THR A 490 40.92 -27.71 -13.97
C THR A 490 40.20 -28.62 -14.97
N PRO A 491 40.81 -29.72 -15.45
CA PRO A 491 40.14 -30.66 -16.33
C PRO A 491 38.86 -31.25 -15.73
N GLN A 492 38.85 -31.42 -14.40
CA GLN A 492 37.70 -31.92 -13.65
C GLN A 492 36.55 -30.91 -13.67
N ASP A 493 36.84 -29.64 -13.37
CA ASP A 493 35.82 -28.58 -13.38
C ASP A 493 35.32 -28.28 -14.78
N TYR A 494 36.21 -28.24 -15.78
CA TYR A 494 35.83 -28.07 -17.18
C TYR A 494 34.89 -29.19 -17.65
N THR A 495 35.19 -30.45 -17.30
CA THR A 495 34.33 -31.59 -17.66
C THR A 495 32.93 -31.45 -17.07
N ARG A 496 32.79 -30.95 -15.84
CA ARG A 496 31.48 -30.75 -15.17
C ARG A 496 30.57 -29.76 -15.90
N ILE A 497 31.13 -28.71 -16.52
CA ILE A 497 30.35 -27.65 -17.18
C ILE A 497 30.42 -27.66 -18.70
N SER A 498 31.24 -28.52 -19.30
CA SER A 498 31.40 -28.63 -20.75
C SER A 498 30.07 -28.87 -21.48
N SER A 499 29.11 -29.56 -20.86
CA SER A 499 27.78 -29.82 -21.41
C SER A 499 26.83 -28.62 -21.38
N LEU A 500 27.14 -27.60 -20.59
CA LEU A 500 26.29 -26.42 -20.38
C LEU A 500 26.64 -25.27 -21.33
N ASN A 501 27.75 -25.36 -22.08
CA ASN A 501 28.29 -24.29 -22.91
C ASN A 501 28.48 -22.94 -22.17
N SER A 502 28.70 -22.97 -20.85
CA SER A 502 28.88 -21.75 -20.04
C SER A 502 30.17 -20.98 -20.34
N VAL A 503 31.20 -21.64 -20.90
CA VAL A 503 32.52 -21.04 -21.16
C VAL A 503 33.12 -21.57 -22.44
N HIS A 504 33.89 -20.73 -23.12
CA HIS A 504 34.88 -21.16 -24.09
C HIS A 504 36.25 -21.21 -23.43
N CYS A 505 36.97 -22.30 -23.67
CA CYS A 505 38.29 -22.50 -23.09
C CYS A 505 39.30 -22.95 -24.12
N LYS A 506 40.56 -22.60 -23.89
CA LYS A 506 41.73 -23.09 -24.62
C LYS A 506 42.55 -24.01 -23.72
N HIS A 507 42.74 -25.25 -24.15
CA HIS A 507 43.58 -26.21 -23.44
C HIS A 507 45.06 -25.87 -23.60
N ILE A 508 45.81 -25.95 -22.49
CA ILE A 508 47.28 -25.83 -22.44
C ILE A 508 47.85 -26.80 -21.41
N GLU A 509 49.15 -27.10 -21.54
CA GLU A 509 49.94 -27.72 -20.47
C GLU A 509 50.97 -26.71 -19.97
N GLU A 510 50.94 -26.41 -18.67
CA GLU A 510 51.90 -25.50 -18.02
C GLU A 510 52.26 -26.06 -16.64
N GLU A 511 53.53 -26.05 -16.28
CA GLU A 511 54.04 -26.58 -14.99
C GLU A 511 53.71 -28.07 -14.73
N GLY A 512 53.46 -28.85 -15.78
CA GLY A 512 53.06 -30.25 -15.68
C GLY A 512 51.57 -30.45 -15.37
N GLU A 513 50.78 -29.38 -15.35
CA GLU A 513 49.33 -29.43 -15.19
C GLU A 513 48.60 -29.09 -16.49
N SER A 514 47.58 -29.89 -16.81
CA SER A 514 46.63 -29.59 -17.88
C SER A 514 45.65 -28.51 -17.41
N ARG A 515 45.61 -27.36 -18.08
CA ARG A 515 44.77 -26.21 -17.72
C ARG A 515 43.88 -25.79 -18.89
N TYR A 516 42.62 -25.44 -18.59
CA TYR A 516 41.68 -24.90 -19.58
C TYR A 516 41.54 -23.39 -19.35
N ILE A 517 42.32 -22.59 -20.08
CA ILE A 517 42.27 -21.12 -19.98
C ILE A 517 40.90 -20.65 -20.43
N ILE A 518 40.24 -19.82 -19.63
CA ILE A 518 38.94 -19.22 -19.98
C ILE A 518 39.20 -18.11 -21.00
N THR A 519 38.66 -18.25 -22.21
CA THR A 519 38.71 -17.19 -23.25
C THR A 519 37.47 -16.32 -23.21
N ASP A 520 36.30 -16.96 -23.07
CA ASP A 520 35.00 -16.31 -23.06
C ASP A 520 34.11 -16.92 -21.98
N ILE A 521 33.35 -16.08 -21.27
CA ILE A 521 32.33 -16.51 -20.32
C ILE A 521 30.98 -16.18 -20.94
N ILE A 522 30.19 -17.20 -21.24
CA ILE A 522 28.85 -17.09 -21.81
C ILE A 522 27.82 -17.09 -20.68
N GLY A 523 27.99 -18.01 -19.71
CA GLY A 523 27.03 -18.26 -18.65
C GLY A 523 25.89 -19.18 -19.10
N LYS A 524 25.38 -19.98 -18.17
CA LYS A 524 24.20 -20.84 -18.36
C LYS A 524 22.91 -20.03 -18.31
N GLU A 525 22.88 -19.00 -17.47
CA GLU A 525 21.72 -18.15 -17.26
C GLU A 525 21.63 -17.08 -18.36
N GLU A 526 20.41 -16.80 -18.81
CA GLU A 526 20.14 -15.75 -19.79
C GLU A 526 19.90 -14.40 -19.07
N GLY A 527 20.33 -13.30 -19.69
CA GLY A 527 20.09 -11.96 -19.19
C GLY A 527 21.19 -11.44 -18.26
N LEU A 528 22.43 -11.83 -18.51
CA LEU A 528 23.64 -11.38 -17.82
C LEU A 528 24.26 -10.16 -18.50
N GLY A 529 24.11 -10.00 -19.83
CA GLY A 529 24.85 -8.99 -20.59
C GLY A 529 24.21 -8.51 -21.90
N VAL A 530 24.85 -8.80 -23.03
CA VAL A 530 24.60 -8.16 -24.34
C VAL A 530 23.22 -8.48 -24.93
N GLU A 531 22.64 -9.60 -24.56
CA GLU A 531 21.27 -9.99 -24.88
C GLU A 531 20.24 -8.97 -24.33
N ASN A 532 20.48 -8.41 -23.14
CA ASN A 532 19.65 -7.35 -22.57
C ASN A 532 19.85 -6.02 -23.30
N LEU A 533 21.07 -5.74 -23.79
CA LEU A 533 21.34 -4.55 -24.59
C LEU A 533 20.64 -4.64 -25.96
N LYS A 534 20.61 -5.83 -26.57
CA LYS A 534 19.83 -6.09 -27.78
C LYS A 534 18.34 -5.86 -27.55
N GLY A 535 17.79 -6.39 -26.44
CA GLY A 535 16.40 -6.17 -26.05
C GLY A 535 16.09 -4.69 -25.78
N SER A 536 16.97 -4.00 -25.03
CA SER A 536 16.88 -2.56 -24.78
C SER A 536 16.84 -1.73 -26.07
N GLY A 537 17.70 -2.04 -27.04
CA GLY A 537 17.69 -1.37 -28.35
C GLY A 537 16.40 -1.62 -29.14
N MET A 538 15.85 -2.83 -29.03
CA MET A 538 14.60 -3.22 -29.68
C MET A 538 13.41 -2.41 -29.15
N ILE A 539 13.25 -2.33 -27.83
CA ILE A 539 12.14 -1.58 -27.20
C ILE A 539 12.31 -0.05 -27.31
N ALA A 540 13.55 0.46 -27.40
CA ALA A 540 13.80 1.86 -27.72
C ALA A 540 13.31 2.20 -29.14
N GLY A 541 13.62 1.34 -30.12
CA GLY A 541 13.15 1.47 -31.49
C GLY A 541 11.62 1.46 -31.57
N GLU A 542 10.97 0.48 -30.93
CA GLU A 542 9.50 0.40 -30.93
C GLU A 542 8.86 1.60 -30.24
N THR A 543 9.39 2.06 -29.11
CA THR A 543 8.84 3.25 -28.42
C THR A 543 8.99 4.53 -29.25
N SER A 544 10.04 4.63 -30.07
CA SER A 544 10.17 5.72 -31.03
C SER A 544 9.09 5.67 -32.11
N LEU A 545 8.75 4.47 -32.60
CA LEU A 545 7.66 4.29 -33.57
C LEU A 545 6.29 4.58 -32.93
N ASP A 546 6.09 4.12 -31.70
CA ASP A 546 4.85 4.37 -30.95
C ASP A 546 4.56 5.86 -30.82
N TYR A 547 5.57 6.70 -30.52
CA TYR A 547 5.35 8.14 -30.39
C TYR A 547 4.86 8.79 -31.71
N ASP A 548 5.31 8.28 -32.85
CA ASP A 548 4.91 8.81 -34.15
C ASP A 548 3.50 8.34 -34.58
N GLU A 549 3.03 7.18 -34.10
CA GLU A 549 1.78 6.56 -34.54
C GLU A 549 0.63 6.65 -33.52
N ILE A 550 0.91 6.59 -32.22
CA ILE A 550 -0.07 6.54 -31.13
C ILE A 550 0.25 7.54 -30.00
N VAL A 551 -0.72 7.72 -29.11
CA VAL A 551 -0.51 8.51 -27.89
C VAL A 551 0.31 7.71 -26.88
N THR A 552 1.49 8.22 -26.56
CA THR A 552 2.39 7.67 -25.54
C THR A 552 2.44 8.57 -24.31
N ILE A 553 2.29 8.00 -23.12
CA ILE A 553 2.43 8.69 -21.83
C ILE A 553 3.28 7.84 -20.88
N SER A 554 4.18 8.45 -20.12
CA SER A 554 4.97 7.78 -19.09
C SER A 554 4.79 8.43 -17.72
N LEU A 555 4.58 7.62 -16.69
CA LEU A 555 4.58 8.04 -15.28
C LEU A 555 5.81 7.45 -14.59
N VAL A 556 6.66 8.32 -14.03
CA VAL A 556 7.84 7.92 -13.26
C VAL A 556 7.46 7.93 -11.77
N THR A 557 7.24 6.73 -11.22
CA THR A 557 6.75 6.55 -9.84
C THR A 557 7.88 6.44 -8.82
N CYS A 558 8.99 5.78 -9.18
CA CYS A 558 10.13 5.55 -8.27
C CYS A 558 11.45 6.03 -8.87
N ARG A 559 11.93 5.32 -9.87
CA ARG A 559 13.18 5.63 -10.56
C ARG A 559 13.17 5.02 -11.96
N ALA A 560 13.73 5.75 -12.92
CA ALA A 560 13.92 5.29 -14.29
C ALA A 560 15.42 5.35 -14.61
N LEU A 561 16.05 4.19 -14.79
CA LEU A 561 17.50 4.05 -14.97
C LEU A 561 17.82 3.53 -16.38
N GLY A 562 18.88 4.08 -17.00
CA GLY A 562 19.41 3.58 -18.27
C GLY A 562 18.34 3.54 -19.37
N ILE A 563 18.01 2.35 -19.88
CA ILE A 563 16.95 2.19 -20.89
C ILE A 563 15.60 2.73 -20.41
N GLY A 564 15.27 2.60 -19.12
CA GLY A 564 14.03 3.15 -18.56
C GLY A 564 13.95 4.67 -18.72
N ALA A 565 15.06 5.38 -18.54
CA ALA A 565 15.13 6.83 -18.76
C ALA A 565 14.96 7.19 -20.24
N TYR A 566 15.54 6.39 -21.16
CA TYR A 566 15.35 6.58 -22.60
C TYR A 566 13.91 6.30 -23.04
N LEU A 567 13.26 5.24 -22.54
CA LEU A 567 11.86 4.93 -22.86
C LEU A 567 10.93 6.08 -22.47
N VAL A 568 11.14 6.64 -21.28
CA VAL A 568 10.40 7.82 -20.79
C VAL A 568 10.61 9.01 -21.73
N ARG A 569 11.85 9.29 -22.17
CA ARG A 569 12.14 10.37 -23.12
C ARG A 569 11.59 10.11 -24.52
N LEU A 570 11.70 8.89 -25.03
CA LEU A 570 11.22 8.47 -26.35
C LEU A 570 9.70 8.49 -26.42
N GLY A 571 9.01 8.15 -25.33
CA GLY A 571 7.56 8.31 -25.17
C GLY A 571 7.11 9.77 -25.03
N GLN A 572 8.06 10.70 -24.88
CA GLN A 572 7.92 12.17 -24.84
C GLN A 572 7.12 12.74 -23.68
N ARG A 573 5.87 12.30 -23.46
CA ARG A 573 4.95 12.91 -22.49
C ARG A 573 5.19 12.28 -21.11
N VAL A 574 5.79 13.03 -20.20
CA VAL A 574 6.27 12.50 -18.92
C VAL A 574 5.62 13.19 -17.74
N ILE A 575 5.09 12.39 -16.81
CA ILE A 575 4.65 12.83 -15.49
C ILE A 575 5.65 12.25 -14.47
N GLN A 576 6.18 13.09 -13.60
CA GLN A 576 7.20 12.68 -12.62
C GLN A 576 6.73 12.93 -11.20
N VAL A 577 6.76 11.89 -10.35
CA VAL A 577 6.47 12.02 -8.92
C VAL A 577 7.63 12.77 -8.23
N GLU A 578 7.36 13.68 -7.30
CA GLU A 578 8.34 14.61 -6.69
C GLU A 578 9.61 13.92 -6.14
N ASN A 579 9.48 12.73 -5.54
CA ASN A 579 10.60 11.97 -4.96
C ASN A 579 11.25 10.97 -5.93
N SER A 580 10.82 10.94 -7.19
CA SER A 580 11.34 10.05 -8.20
C SER A 580 12.45 10.70 -9.04
N HIS A 581 13.28 9.87 -9.69
CA HIS A 581 14.38 10.37 -10.53
C HIS A 581 14.54 9.61 -11.84
N ILE A 582 14.87 10.35 -12.90
CA ILE A 582 15.18 9.85 -14.24
C ILE A 582 16.68 10.01 -14.46
N ILE A 583 17.45 8.92 -14.44
CA ILE A 583 18.92 8.98 -14.52
C ILE A 583 19.48 7.95 -15.48
N LEU A 584 20.67 8.21 -16.03
CA LEU A 584 21.42 7.20 -16.77
C LEU A 584 22.36 6.41 -15.86
N THR A 585 23.02 7.11 -14.93
CA THR A 585 24.02 6.54 -14.01
C THR A 585 23.78 7.08 -12.61
N GLY A 586 23.89 6.22 -11.58
CA GLY A 586 23.71 6.61 -10.18
C GLY A 586 24.84 7.52 -9.66
N ALA A 587 24.50 8.38 -8.70
CA ALA A 587 25.43 9.34 -8.08
C ALA A 587 26.67 8.66 -7.50
N MET A 588 26.51 7.53 -6.81
CA MET A 588 27.65 6.76 -6.25
C MET A 588 28.61 6.26 -7.33
N ALA A 589 28.10 5.83 -8.48
CA ALA A 589 28.94 5.37 -9.59
C ALA A 589 29.73 6.53 -10.21
N LEU A 590 29.10 7.71 -10.37
CA LEU A 590 29.79 8.92 -10.83
C LEU A 590 30.87 9.38 -9.84
N ASN A 591 30.58 9.40 -8.55
CA ASN A 591 31.55 9.75 -7.52
C ASN A 591 32.77 8.81 -7.55
N LYS A 592 32.54 7.50 -7.76
CA LYS A 592 33.61 6.51 -7.90
C LYS A 592 34.48 6.77 -9.13
N VAL A 593 33.88 7.15 -10.26
CA VAL A 593 34.63 7.51 -11.49
C VAL A 593 35.42 8.81 -11.30
N LEU A 594 34.85 9.80 -10.61
CA LEU A 594 35.48 11.09 -10.36
C LEU A 594 36.51 11.05 -9.23
N GLY A 595 36.56 9.96 -8.45
CA GLY A 595 37.48 9.79 -7.32
C GLY A 595 37.17 10.68 -6.10
N ARG A 596 36.00 11.34 -6.08
CA ARG A 596 35.55 12.22 -4.99
C ARG A 596 34.03 12.26 -4.91
N GLU A 597 33.50 12.62 -3.75
CA GLU A 597 32.06 12.75 -3.52
C GLU A 597 31.55 14.09 -4.07
N VAL A 598 31.09 14.09 -5.32
CA VAL A 598 30.53 15.27 -5.99
C VAL A 598 29.02 15.38 -5.75
N TYR A 599 28.30 14.27 -5.91
CA TYR A 599 26.85 14.22 -5.81
C TYR A 599 26.42 13.47 -4.54
N THR A 600 25.45 14.02 -3.81
CA THR A 600 24.92 13.43 -2.56
C THR A 600 23.66 12.62 -2.77
N SER A 601 22.95 12.82 -3.89
CA SER A 601 21.68 12.16 -4.18
C SER A 601 21.45 12.03 -5.69
N ASN A 602 20.78 10.95 -6.10
CA ASN A 602 20.32 10.80 -7.49
C ASN A 602 19.35 11.90 -7.92
N ASN A 603 18.63 12.54 -7.00
CA ASN A 603 17.75 13.66 -7.33
C ASN A 603 18.52 14.87 -7.87
N GLN A 604 19.80 15.05 -7.50
CA GLN A 604 20.65 16.10 -8.08
C GLN A 604 20.94 15.88 -9.58
N LEU A 605 20.78 14.65 -10.07
CA LEU A 605 21.01 14.27 -11.45
C LEU A 605 19.71 14.19 -12.27
N GLY A 606 18.64 13.69 -11.64
CA GLY A 606 17.41 13.32 -12.35
C GLY A 606 16.10 13.61 -11.63
N GLY A 607 16.14 14.31 -10.49
CA GLY A 607 14.95 14.71 -9.76
C GLY A 607 14.13 15.76 -10.53
N VAL A 608 12.95 16.09 -10.01
CA VAL A 608 12.04 17.06 -10.62
C VAL A 608 12.68 18.43 -10.84
N GLN A 609 13.59 18.85 -9.97
CA GLN A 609 14.33 20.11 -10.10
C GLN A 609 15.24 20.16 -11.33
N ILE A 610 15.61 19.00 -11.89
CA ILE A 610 16.38 18.90 -13.13
C ILE A 610 15.43 18.69 -14.30
N MET A 611 14.58 17.65 -14.23
CA MET A 611 13.82 17.16 -15.37
C MET A 611 12.57 17.99 -15.69
N HIS A 612 11.93 18.61 -14.69
CA HIS A 612 10.84 19.56 -14.95
C HIS A 612 11.42 20.88 -15.49
N SER A 613 12.54 21.32 -14.93
CA SER A 613 13.23 22.58 -15.30
C SER A 613 13.88 22.54 -16.69
N ASN A 614 14.19 21.35 -17.22
CA ASN A 614 14.74 21.16 -18.57
C ASN A 614 13.70 20.71 -19.62
N GLY A 615 12.44 20.50 -19.22
CA GLY A 615 11.34 20.13 -20.11
C GLY A 615 11.24 18.65 -20.45
N VAL A 616 12.03 17.77 -19.84
CA VAL A 616 11.85 16.31 -19.98
C VAL A 616 10.58 15.84 -19.28
N SER A 617 10.33 16.34 -18.07
CA SER A 617 9.10 16.11 -17.32
C SER A 617 8.11 17.23 -17.63
N HIS A 618 6.95 16.88 -18.18
CA HIS A 618 5.91 17.84 -18.53
C HIS A 618 5.14 18.32 -17.31
N VAL A 619 4.89 17.46 -16.33
CA VAL A 619 4.19 17.80 -15.07
C VAL A 619 4.83 17.02 -13.91
N THR A 620 4.80 17.62 -12.73
CA THR A 620 5.20 16.99 -11.47
C THR A 620 4.00 16.79 -10.56
N VAL A 621 3.99 15.68 -9.83
CA VAL A 621 2.88 15.28 -8.95
C VAL A 621 3.41 14.82 -7.58
N PRO A 622 2.65 15.00 -6.49
CA PRO A 622 3.12 14.65 -5.15
C PRO A 622 3.22 13.14 -4.92
N ASP A 623 2.37 12.35 -5.58
CA ASP A 623 2.30 10.90 -5.43
C ASP A 623 1.81 10.18 -6.71
N ASP A 624 1.86 8.84 -6.68
CA ASP A 624 1.45 7.97 -7.79
C ASP A 624 -0.02 8.18 -8.19
N PHE A 625 -0.90 8.43 -7.21
CA PHE A 625 -2.34 8.56 -7.43
C PHE A 625 -2.66 9.85 -8.22
N GLU A 626 -2.10 10.98 -7.79
CA GLU A 626 -2.17 12.24 -8.54
C GLU A 626 -1.53 12.11 -9.94
N GLY A 627 -0.50 11.28 -10.07
CA GLY A 627 0.08 10.89 -11.35
C GLY A 627 -0.92 10.21 -12.28
N VAL A 628 -1.66 9.22 -11.78
CA VAL A 628 -2.72 8.53 -12.53
C VAL A 628 -3.88 9.47 -12.85
N CYS A 629 -4.31 10.30 -11.90
CA CYS A 629 -5.32 11.35 -12.14
C CYS A 629 -4.88 12.25 -13.30
N THR A 630 -3.63 12.70 -13.32
CA THR A 630 -3.07 13.53 -14.40
C THR A 630 -3.05 12.79 -15.74
N ILE A 631 -2.74 11.48 -15.77
CA ILE A 631 -2.85 10.66 -16.99
C ILE A 631 -4.28 10.66 -17.52
N LEU A 632 -5.27 10.40 -16.65
CA LEU A 632 -6.69 10.38 -17.03
C LEU A 632 -7.16 11.76 -17.51
N GLU A 633 -6.72 12.84 -16.84
CA GLU A 633 -6.98 14.20 -17.28
C GLU A 633 -6.42 14.46 -18.68
N TRP A 634 -5.17 14.07 -18.96
CA TRP A 634 -4.56 14.25 -20.29
C TRP A 634 -5.28 13.43 -21.36
N LEU A 635 -5.60 12.17 -21.05
CA LEU A 635 -6.35 11.29 -21.94
C LEU A 635 -7.72 11.89 -22.28
N SER A 636 -8.35 12.65 -21.37
CA SER A 636 -9.64 13.28 -21.65
C SER A 636 -9.61 14.24 -22.84
N TYR A 637 -8.46 14.83 -23.17
CA TYR A 637 -8.29 15.70 -24.35
C TYR A 637 -7.95 14.90 -25.62
N MET A 638 -7.47 13.66 -25.48
CA MET A 638 -6.89 12.87 -26.56
C MET A 638 -7.89 11.85 -27.12
N PRO A 639 -7.85 11.56 -28.44
CA PRO A 639 -8.72 10.57 -29.05
C PRO A 639 -8.51 9.18 -28.44
N LYS A 640 -9.57 8.36 -28.45
CA LYS A 640 -9.50 6.96 -27.95
C LYS A 640 -8.58 6.06 -28.78
N ASP A 641 -8.38 6.37 -30.06
CA ASP A 641 -7.52 5.64 -30.99
C ASP A 641 -7.04 6.54 -32.13
N SER A 642 -6.10 6.04 -32.94
CA SER A 642 -5.50 6.73 -34.07
C SER A 642 -6.42 6.92 -35.28
N HIS A 643 -7.70 6.54 -35.21
CA HIS A 643 -8.68 6.76 -36.28
C HIS A 643 -9.85 7.64 -35.85
N SER A 644 -10.01 7.84 -34.54
CA SER A 644 -11.09 8.59 -33.93
C SER A 644 -10.85 10.10 -33.96
N PRO A 645 -11.93 10.91 -34.02
CA PRO A 645 -11.85 12.35 -33.80
C PRO A 645 -11.53 12.64 -32.33
N VAL A 646 -11.11 13.89 -32.07
CA VAL A 646 -10.89 14.36 -30.70
C VAL A 646 -12.17 14.31 -29.86
N PRO A 647 -12.08 14.03 -28.54
CA PRO A 647 -13.23 13.93 -27.66
C PRO A 647 -13.87 15.29 -27.38
N ILE A 648 -14.97 15.60 -28.07
CA ILE A 648 -15.78 16.79 -27.80
C ILE A 648 -16.74 16.46 -26.66
N ILE A 649 -16.76 17.30 -25.62
CA ILE A 649 -17.68 17.18 -24.49
C ILE A 649 -18.69 18.33 -24.51
N THR A 650 -19.83 18.18 -23.85
CA THR A 650 -20.75 19.29 -23.63
C THR A 650 -20.08 20.33 -22.74
N PRO A 651 -19.88 21.58 -23.18
CA PRO A 651 -19.25 22.60 -22.36
C PRO A 651 -20.15 23.00 -21.20
N THR A 652 -19.57 23.18 -20.02
CA THR A 652 -20.22 23.83 -18.88
C THR A 652 -20.17 25.35 -18.99
N ASP A 653 -19.21 25.87 -19.78
CA ASP A 653 -18.99 27.29 -20.01
C ASP A 653 -19.67 27.72 -21.32
N PRO A 654 -20.63 28.68 -21.33
CA PRO A 654 -21.36 29.07 -22.53
C PRO A 654 -20.43 29.61 -23.63
N VAL A 655 -20.62 29.13 -24.87
CA VAL A 655 -19.79 29.53 -26.01
C VAL A 655 -20.06 30.96 -26.50
N ASP A 656 -21.24 31.51 -26.18
CA ASP A 656 -21.72 32.84 -26.57
C ASP A 656 -21.36 33.92 -25.54
N ARG A 657 -20.63 33.58 -24.47
CA ARG A 657 -20.18 34.55 -23.48
C ARG A 657 -19.07 35.45 -24.03
N GLU A 658 -19.04 36.68 -23.55
CA GLU A 658 -17.93 37.61 -23.79
C GLU A 658 -16.67 37.21 -23.00
N ILE A 659 -15.50 37.64 -23.52
CA ILE A 659 -14.22 37.52 -22.82
C ILE A 659 -14.01 38.80 -22.02
N GLU A 660 -14.09 38.70 -20.69
CA GLU A 660 -13.99 39.86 -19.81
C GLU A 660 -12.54 40.32 -19.62
N PHE A 661 -11.56 39.39 -19.62
CA PHE A 661 -10.16 39.76 -19.52
C PHE A 661 -9.63 40.31 -20.86
N GLN A 662 -9.30 41.60 -20.87
CA GLN A 662 -8.68 42.23 -22.02
C GLN A 662 -7.21 42.55 -21.76
N PRO A 663 -6.28 42.07 -22.62
CA PRO A 663 -4.86 42.34 -22.44
C PRO A 663 -4.54 43.82 -22.66
N SER A 664 -3.63 44.36 -21.85
CA SER A 664 -3.13 45.73 -21.99
C SER A 664 -1.79 45.76 -22.74
N ARG A 665 -1.30 46.95 -23.13
CA ARG A 665 0.07 47.08 -23.65
C ARG A 665 1.16 46.79 -22.61
N SER A 666 0.83 46.91 -21.34
CA SER A 666 1.75 46.56 -20.24
C SER A 666 1.86 45.04 -20.10
N PRO A 667 3.02 44.51 -19.68
CA PRO A 667 3.19 43.09 -19.43
C PRO A 667 2.14 42.54 -18.45
N TYR A 668 1.60 41.36 -18.77
CA TYR A 668 0.59 40.63 -18.01
C TYR A 668 0.86 39.12 -18.10
N ASP A 669 0.25 38.35 -17.20
CA ASP A 669 0.33 36.89 -17.28
C ASP A 669 -0.58 36.36 -18.41
N PRO A 670 -0.05 35.70 -19.45
CA PRO A 670 -0.88 35.18 -20.54
C PRO A 670 -1.95 34.19 -20.05
N ARG A 671 -1.75 33.52 -18.90
CA ARG A 671 -2.73 32.59 -18.32
C ARG A 671 -4.06 33.26 -18.02
N TRP A 672 -4.08 34.57 -17.73
CA TRP A 672 -5.31 35.32 -17.53
C TRP A 672 -6.14 35.46 -18.81
N LEU A 673 -5.47 35.61 -19.97
CA LEU A 673 -6.13 35.59 -21.26
C LEU A 673 -6.67 34.20 -21.58
N LEU A 674 -5.93 33.14 -21.23
CA LEU A 674 -6.32 31.77 -21.56
C LEU A 674 -7.47 31.28 -20.68
N ALA A 675 -7.31 31.30 -19.36
CA ALA A 675 -8.20 30.65 -18.39
C ALA A 675 -9.08 31.61 -17.57
N GLY A 676 -8.80 32.91 -17.64
CA GLY A 676 -9.40 33.92 -16.77
C GLY A 676 -8.62 34.13 -15.47
N ARG A 677 -9.14 34.99 -14.60
CA ARG A 677 -8.54 35.31 -13.30
C ARG A 677 -9.59 35.76 -12.28
N PRO A 678 -9.30 35.70 -10.97
CA PRO A 678 -10.12 36.39 -9.97
C PRO A 678 -10.22 37.89 -10.27
N HIS A 679 -11.43 38.45 -10.18
CA HIS A 679 -11.66 39.86 -10.49
C HIS A 679 -10.93 40.77 -9.47
N PRO A 680 -10.12 41.75 -9.92
CA PRO A 680 -9.26 42.52 -9.02
C PRO A 680 -10.03 43.43 -8.04
N THR A 681 -11.17 43.98 -8.46
CA THR A 681 -11.99 44.88 -7.61
C THR A 681 -13.21 44.19 -6.97
N LEU A 682 -13.94 43.35 -7.71
CA LEU A 682 -15.10 42.61 -7.23
C LEU A 682 -14.68 41.28 -6.57
N LYS A 683 -14.47 41.30 -5.25
CA LYS A 683 -14.11 40.09 -4.50
C LYS A 683 -15.15 38.98 -4.69
N GLY A 684 -14.69 37.79 -5.05
CA GLY A 684 -15.55 36.62 -5.30
C GLY A 684 -16.10 36.53 -6.72
N SER A 685 -15.88 37.54 -7.58
CA SER A 685 -16.21 37.48 -9.00
C SER A 685 -15.05 36.93 -9.82
N TRP A 686 -15.36 36.27 -10.94
CA TRP A 686 -14.39 35.68 -11.87
C TRP A 686 -14.39 36.48 -13.17
N GLN A 687 -13.20 36.92 -13.60
CA GLN A 687 -13.02 37.56 -14.90
C GLN A 687 -12.70 36.48 -15.94
N SER A 688 -13.61 36.26 -16.89
CA SER A 688 -13.53 35.18 -17.87
C SER A 688 -12.34 35.32 -18.85
N GLY A 689 -11.78 34.19 -19.27
CA GLY A 689 -10.73 34.08 -20.29
C GLY A 689 -11.27 33.58 -21.65
N PHE A 690 -10.38 33.28 -22.58
CA PHE A 690 -10.72 32.82 -23.93
C PHE A 690 -11.23 31.37 -23.97
N PHE A 691 -10.67 30.48 -23.15
CA PHE A 691 -11.06 29.07 -23.08
C PHE A 691 -12.09 28.80 -21.98
N ASP A 692 -12.68 27.60 -22.04
CA ASP A 692 -13.64 27.12 -21.05
C ASP A 692 -13.02 27.17 -19.63
N GLN A 693 -13.75 27.70 -18.66
CA GLN A 693 -13.27 27.84 -17.29
C GLN A 693 -12.76 26.50 -16.71
N GLY A 694 -11.54 26.50 -16.16
CA GLY A 694 -10.92 25.32 -15.56
C GLY A 694 -10.37 24.29 -16.55
N SER A 695 -10.48 24.53 -17.86
CA SER A 695 -10.03 23.57 -18.88
C SER A 695 -8.56 23.67 -19.24
N PHE A 696 -7.89 24.80 -18.98
CA PHE A 696 -6.48 25.00 -19.34
C PHE A 696 -5.54 24.26 -18.38
N LYS A 697 -4.74 23.34 -18.93
CA LYS A 697 -3.75 22.54 -18.21
C LYS A 697 -2.37 22.79 -18.83
N GLU A 698 -1.56 23.55 -18.11
CA GLU A 698 -0.20 23.91 -18.53
C GLU A 698 0.75 22.71 -18.43
N ILE A 699 1.67 22.60 -19.37
CA ILE A 699 2.73 21.59 -19.42
C ILE A 699 4.10 22.25 -19.59
N MET A 700 5.13 21.61 -19.02
CA MET A 700 6.53 22.08 -19.00
C MET A 700 6.65 23.50 -18.43
N ALA A 701 5.88 23.81 -17.38
CA ALA A 701 5.71 25.17 -16.86
C ALA A 701 7.01 25.88 -16.44
N PRO A 702 7.94 25.25 -15.69
CA PRO A 702 9.15 25.95 -15.20
C PRO A 702 10.26 26.03 -16.26
N TRP A 703 10.18 25.27 -17.35
CA TRP A 703 11.14 25.31 -18.45
C TRP A 703 10.73 26.32 -19.52
N ALA A 704 11.69 27.12 -19.98
CA ALA A 704 11.51 28.13 -21.03
C ALA A 704 10.22 28.97 -20.83
N GLN A 705 10.09 29.58 -19.64
CA GLN A 705 8.86 30.24 -19.19
C GLN A 705 8.45 31.45 -20.03
N THR A 706 9.30 31.89 -20.96
CA THR A 706 8.97 32.89 -21.99
C THR A 706 7.86 32.43 -22.95
N VAL A 707 7.56 31.12 -22.97
CA VAL A 707 6.43 30.53 -23.70
C VAL A 707 5.61 29.63 -22.77
N VAL A 708 4.30 29.81 -22.82
CA VAL A 708 3.31 29.01 -22.08
C VAL A 708 2.68 28.01 -23.05
N THR A 709 2.68 26.74 -22.67
CA THR A 709 2.16 25.64 -23.50
C THR A 709 1.21 24.78 -22.68
N GLY A 710 0.12 24.31 -23.27
CA GLY A 710 -0.84 23.47 -22.55
C GLY A 710 -1.98 22.97 -23.42
N ARG A 711 -2.92 22.27 -22.79
CA ARG A 711 -4.18 21.82 -23.41
C ARG A 711 -5.33 22.63 -22.83
N ALA A 712 -6.35 22.92 -23.62
CA ALA A 712 -7.56 23.60 -23.16
C ALA A 712 -8.78 23.06 -23.90
N ARG A 713 -9.98 23.53 -23.52
CA ARG A 713 -11.20 23.35 -24.31
C ARG A 713 -11.78 24.68 -24.75
N LEU A 714 -12.30 24.73 -25.96
CA LEU A 714 -13.05 25.85 -26.51
C LEU A 714 -14.43 25.35 -26.92
N GLY A 715 -15.46 25.68 -26.13
CA GLY A 715 -16.80 25.13 -26.32
C GLY A 715 -16.83 23.61 -26.27
N GLY A 716 -16.04 23.01 -25.37
CA GLY A 716 -15.91 21.57 -25.22
C GLY A 716 -14.95 20.88 -26.20
N ILE A 717 -14.47 21.58 -27.24
CA ILE A 717 -13.51 21.05 -28.21
C ILE A 717 -12.09 21.13 -27.62
N PRO A 718 -11.37 20.01 -27.46
CA PRO A 718 -10.02 20.02 -26.92
C PRO A 718 -9.02 20.57 -27.94
N VAL A 719 -8.10 21.45 -27.50
CA VAL A 719 -7.09 22.10 -28.34
C VAL A 719 -5.74 22.19 -27.63
N GLY A 720 -4.67 22.12 -28.41
CA GLY A 720 -3.32 22.50 -27.98
C GLY A 720 -3.16 24.01 -28.04
N VAL A 721 -2.53 24.59 -27.03
CA VAL A 721 -2.42 26.04 -26.84
C VAL A 721 -0.97 26.43 -26.65
N ILE A 722 -0.55 27.47 -27.37
CA ILE A 722 0.74 28.12 -27.18
C ILE A 722 0.51 29.63 -27.03
N ALA A 723 1.02 30.21 -25.96
CA ALA A 723 0.96 31.64 -25.69
C ALA A 723 2.32 32.17 -25.27
N VAL A 724 2.49 33.49 -25.37
CA VAL A 724 3.78 34.15 -25.12
C VAL A 724 3.74 34.91 -23.80
N GLU A 725 4.72 34.66 -22.94
CA GLU A 725 4.90 35.44 -21.72
C GLU A 725 5.41 36.84 -22.10
N THR A 726 4.76 37.85 -21.53
CA THR A 726 5.05 39.25 -21.85
C THR A 726 5.96 39.90 -20.82
N ARG A 727 6.02 39.34 -19.60
CA ARG A 727 6.93 39.77 -18.54
C ARG A 727 8.34 39.26 -18.81
N THR A 728 9.32 39.96 -18.27
CA THR A 728 10.69 39.43 -18.20
C THR A 728 10.71 38.24 -17.25
N VAL A 729 11.30 37.14 -17.70
CA VAL A 729 11.47 35.91 -16.93
C VAL A 729 12.89 35.85 -16.40
N GLU A 730 13.04 35.37 -15.17
CA GLU A 730 14.35 35.10 -14.57
C GLU A 730 14.62 33.60 -14.60
N LEU A 731 15.57 33.18 -15.43
CA LEU A 731 16.01 31.79 -15.53
C LEU A 731 17.18 31.56 -14.57
N ALA A 732 16.96 30.76 -13.53
CA ALA A 732 18.01 30.31 -12.64
C ALA A 732 18.72 29.07 -13.24
N VAL A 733 20.01 29.20 -13.55
CA VAL A 733 20.88 28.11 -13.98
C VAL A 733 21.68 27.63 -12.75
N PRO A 734 21.52 26.37 -12.32
CA PRO A 734 22.25 25.84 -11.17
C PRO A 734 23.76 25.74 -11.46
N ALA A 735 24.57 25.83 -10.41
CA ALA A 735 25.99 25.50 -10.50
C ALA A 735 26.18 24.00 -10.77
N ASP A 736 27.16 23.63 -11.59
CA ASP A 736 27.59 22.24 -11.74
C ASP A 736 28.54 21.86 -10.59
N PRO A 737 28.15 20.96 -9.67
CA PRO A 737 29.01 20.55 -8.56
C PRO A 737 30.31 19.86 -9.00
N ALA A 738 30.34 19.31 -10.23
CA ALA A 738 31.55 18.69 -10.78
C ALA A 738 32.61 19.73 -11.17
N ASN A 739 32.21 20.97 -11.47
CA ASN A 739 33.12 22.06 -11.80
C ASN A 739 33.21 23.07 -10.64
N LEU A 740 34.38 23.15 -10.00
CA LEU A 740 34.60 24.02 -8.84
C LEU A 740 34.48 25.52 -9.16
N ASP A 741 34.68 25.90 -10.42
CA ASP A 741 34.55 27.29 -10.89
C ASP A 741 33.11 27.63 -11.30
N SER A 742 32.19 26.66 -11.25
CA SER A 742 30.79 26.89 -11.61
C SER A 742 30.03 27.58 -10.49
N GLU A 743 29.34 28.65 -10.83
CA GLU A 743 28.42 29.37 -9.93
C GLU A 743 26.99 29.34 -10.48
N ALA A 744 26.01 29.47 -9.58
CA ALA A 744 24.62 29.61 -9.99
C ALA A 744 24.40 30.99 -10.64
N LYS A 745 23.68 31.03 -11.76
CA LYS A 745 23.50 32.25 -12.55
C LYS A 745 22.02 32.53 -12.75
N ILE A 746 21.63 33.80 -12.62
CA ILE A 746 20.29 34.26 -12.99
C ILE A 746 20.39 34.99 -14.32
N ILE A 747 19.67 34.48 -15.32
CA ILE A 747 19.64 35.03 -16.67
C ILE A 747 18.27 35.65 -16.89
N GLN A 748 18.24 36.96 -17.16
CA GLN A 748 17.00 37.62 -17.54
C GLN A 748 16.69 37.38 -19.02
N GLN A 749 15.51 36.84 -19.28
CA GLN A 749 14.96 36.64 -20.61
C GLN A 749 13.80 37.61 -20.81
N ALA A 750 13.94 38.52 -21.78
CA ALA A 750 12.87 39.45 -22.11
C ALA A 750 11.62 38.72 -22.59
N GLY A 751 10.44 39.14 -22.14
CA GLY A 751 9.17 38.66 -22.68
C GLY A 751 9.05 38.96 -24.17
N GLN A 752 8.19 38.22 -24.87
CA GLN A 752 7.95 38.37 -26.31
C GLN A 752 9.17 38.11 -27.21
N VAL A 753 10.21 37.40 -26.75
CA VAL A 753 11.39 37.08 -27.55
C VAL A 753 11.63 35.57 -27.54
N TRP A 754 11.94 34.98 -28.70
CA TRP A 754 12.39 33.60 -28.75
C TRP A 754 13.86 33.47 -28.41
N PHE A 755 14.14 32.61 -27.45
CA PHE A 755 15.44 32.09 -27.05
C PHE A 755 15.55 30.63 -27.51
N PRO A 756 16.74 30.01 -27.50
CA PRO A 756 16.91 28.62 -27.93
C PRO A 756 15.99 27.63 -27.19
N ASP A 757 15.82 27.81 -25.87
CA ASP A 757 14.95 27.01 -25.01
C ASP A 757 13.46 27.17 -25.36
N SER A 758 12.98 28.41 -25.57
CA SER A 758 11.58 28.69 -25.92
C SER A 758 11.24 28.31 -27.35
N ALA A 759 12.16 28.47 -28.30
CA ALA A 759 11.99 27.96 -29.66
C ALA A 759 11.90 26.43 -29.65
N TYR A 760 12.75 25.76 -28.87
CA TYR A 760 12.70 24.31 -28.72
C TYR A 760 11.39 23.87 -28.05
N LYS A 761 10.99 24.47 -26.91
CA LYS A 761 9.72 24.16 -26.22
C LYS A 761 8.52 24.33 -27.15
N THR A 762 8.50 25.41 -27.94
CA THR A 762 7.46 25.66 -28.95
C THR A 762 7.41 24.52 -29.98
N ALA A 763 8.57 24.13 -30.54
CA ALA A 763 8.63 23.05 -31.52
C ALA A 763 8.23 21.69 -30.93
N GLN A 764 8.64 21.39 -29.70
CA GLN A 764 8.27 20.16 -29.00
C GLN A 764 6.76 20.10 -28.74
N ALA A 765 6.15 21.18 -28.23
CA ALA A 765 4.71 21.23 -28.00
C ALA A 765 3.90 21.04 -29.29
N ILE A 766 4.32 21.66 -30.40
CA ILE A 766 3.66 21.48 -31.71
C ILE A 766 3.72 20.00 -32.14
N ARG A 767 4.86 19.33 -31.96
CA ARG A 767 4.98 17.90 -32.28
C ARG A 767 4.05 17.07 -31.39
N ASP A 768 4.06 17.30 -30.08
CA ASP A 768 3.23 16.56 -29.14
C ASP A 768 1.73 16.71 -29.47
N PHE A 769 1.25 17.93 -29.69
CA PHE A 769 -0.15 18.21 -30.04
C PHE A 769 -0.55 17.63 -31.40
N SER A 770 0.36 17.67 -32.38
CA SER A 770 0.12 17.02 -33.68
C SER A 770 -0.07 15.51 -33.55
N ARG A 771 0.70 14.85 -32.66
CA ARG A 771 0.61 13.40 -32.41
C ARG A 771 -0.59 13.03 -31.56
N GLU A 772 -1.09 13.98 -30.77
CA GLU A 772 -2.38 13.90 -30.07
C GLU A 772 -3.58 14.20 -30.98
N LYS A 773 -3.34 14.61 -32.24
CA LYS A 773 -4.36 15.08 -33.19
C LYS A 773 -5.17 16.28 -32.71
N LEU A 774 -4.61 17.06 -31.80
CA LEU A 774 -5.26 18.27 -31.31
C LEU A 774 -5.16 19.38 -32.35
N PRO A 775 -6.24 20.15 -32.59
CA PRO A 775 -6.14 21.45 -33.22
C PRO A 775 -5.21 22.36 -32.39
N LEU A 776 -4.49 23.26 -33.06
CA LEU A 776 -3.51 24.13 -32.43
C LEU A 776 -3.93 25.60 -32.51
N ILE A 777 -3.95 26.29 -31.38
CA ILE A 777 -4.13 27.73 -31.29
C ILE A 777 -2.85 28.36 -30.74
N ILE A 778 -2.28 29.30 -31.51
CA ILE A 778 -1.11 30.07 -31.09
C ILE A 778 -1.50 31.53 -30.93
N PHE A 779 -1.46 32.03 -29.68
CA PHE A 779 -1.59 33.47 -29.38
C PHE A 779 -0.25 34.16 -29.64
N ALA A 780 0.08 34.32 -30.93
CA ALA A 780 1.37 34.81 -31.38
C ALA A 780 1.59 36.27 -30.96
N ASN A 781 2.62 36.49 -30.14
CA ASN A 781 2.97 37.81 -29.60
C ASN A 781 4.48 37.97 -29.40
N TRP A 782 5.28 37.47 -30.35
CA TRP A 782 6.74 37.61 -30.36
C TRP A 782 7.17 38.81 -31.20
N ARG A 783 8.20 39.52 -30.73
CA ARG A 783 8.89 40.60 -31.46
C ARG A 783 9.96 40.07 -32.41
N GLY A 784 10.48 38.87 -32.15
CA GLY A 784 11.51 38.22 -32.96
C GLY A 784 12.35 37.21 -32.17
N PHE A 785 13.44 36.76 -32.79
CA PHE A 785 14.44 35.87 -32.17
C PHE A 785 15.54 36.68 -31.46
N SER A 786 16.10 36.12 -30.39
CA SER A 786 17.23 36.70 -29.68
C SER A 786 18.50 36.69 -30.56
N GLY A 787 18.90 37.87 -31.05
CA GLY A 787 20.06 38.08 -31.90
C GLY A 787 21.36 38.41 -31.16
N GLY A 788 21.40 38.30 -29.82
CA GLY A 788 22.56 38.67 -29.01
C GLY A 788 23.76 37.72 -29.19
N MET A 789 24.97 38.20 -28.84
CA MET A 789 26.24 37.48 -29.00
C MET A 789 26.30 36.13 -28.25
N LYS A 790 25.47 35.93 -27.21
CA LYS A 790 25.29 34.65 -26.50
C LYS A 790 24.22 33.73 -27.14
N GLY A 791 23.25 34.30 -27.87
CA GLY A 791 22.22 33.55 -28.60
C GLY A 791 22.73 32.99 -29.93
N CYS A 792 23.53 33.78 -30.66
CA CYS A 792 24.01 33.41 -32.01
C CYS A 792 24.83 32.09 -32.06
N PRO A 793 25.72 31.79 -31.11
CA PRO A 793 26.41 30.49 -31.05
C PRO A 793 25.48 29.34 -30.65
N THR A 794 24.55 29.55 -29.71
CA THR A 794 23.60 28.52 -29.26
C THR A 794 22.56 28.17 -30.33
N TRP A 795 22.26 29.10 -31.25
CA TRP A 795 21.46 28.80 -32.45
C TRP A 795 22.16 27.86 -33.45
N ARG A 796 23.49 27.69 -33.40
CA ARG A 796 24.22 26.79 -34.32
C ARG A 796 24.08 25.31 -33.95
N ASP A 797 23.88 25.00 -32.67
CA ASP A 797 23.65 23.63 -32.19
C ASP A 797 22.20 23.17 -32.39
N VAL A 798 21.29 24.10 -32.71
CA VAL A 798 19.93 23.79 -33.17
C VAL A 798 20.03 23.31 -34.61
N SER A 799 19.97 21.99 -34.81
CA SER A 799 19.84 21.43 -36.16
C SER A 799 18.56 21.97 -36.80
N TRP A 800 18.70 22.91 -37.73
CA TRP A 800 17.63 23.34 -38.62
C TRP A 800 17.37 22.20 -39.61
N GLY A 801 16.77 21.11 -39.13
CA GLY A 801 16.19 20.09 -39.99
C GLY A 801 15.23 20.81 -40.93
N LYS A 802 15.57 20.82 -42.22
CA LYS A 802 14.84 21.48 -43.33
C LYS A 802 13.38 21.72 -42.98
N ILE A 803 13.05 22.93 -42.54
CA ILE A 803 11.71 23.47 -42.71
C ILE A 803 11.57 23.59 -44.23
N ARG A 804 11.15 22.50 -44.89
CA ARG A 804 10.58 22.60 -46.23
C ARG A 804 9.40 23.53 -46.03
N THR A 805 9.50 24.72 -46.60
CA THR A 805 8.36 25.56 -46.90
C THR A 805 7.26 24.65 -47.45
N LEU A 806 6.22 24.42 -46.65
CA LEU A 806 4.98 23.86 -47.15
C LEU A 806 4.57 24.75 -48.34
N PRO A 807 4.34 24.20 -49.54
CA PRO A 807 3.82 25.02 -50.62
C PRO A 807 2.49 25.58 -50.13
N VAL A 808 2.39 26.91 -50.11
CA VAL A 808 1.15 27.64 -49.86
C VAL A 808 0.22 27.31 -51.02
N GLY A 809 -0.50 26.19 -50.90
CA GLY A 809 -1.65 25.89 -51.73
C GLY A 809 -2.77 26.82 -51.28
N ARG A 810 -3.00 27.90 -52.03
CA ARG A 810 -4.29 28.59 -52.01
C ARG A 810 -5.36 27.54 -52.31
N ARG A 811 -6.10 27.09 -51.30
CA ARG A 811 -7.46 26.60 -51.51
C ARG A 811 -8.38 27.73 -51.10
N GLU A 812 -9.09 28.23 -52.10
CA GLU A 812 -10.19 29.16 -51.95
C GLU A 812 -11.27 28.58 -51.02
N GLY A 813 -12.00 29.49 -50.39
CA GLY A 813 -12.68 29.28 -49.14
C GLY A 813 -13.82 28.27 -49.15
N THR A 814 -14.13 27.80 -47.95
CA THR A 814 -15.52 27.70 -47.52
C THR A 814 -15.52 27.98 -46.02
N VAL A 815 -16.09 29.13 -45.65
CA VAL A 815 -16.42 29.49 -44.28
C VAL A 815 -17.63 28.65 -43.88
N LEU A 816 -17.52 27.93 -42.77
CA LEU A 816 -18.66 27.52 -41.95
C LEU A 816 -18.37 27.95 -40.52
#